data_AF-A0A7S4SCD9-F1
#
_entry.id   AF-A0A7S4SCD9-F1
#
_cell.length_a   1.000
_cell.length_b   1.000
_cell.length_c   1.000
_cell.angle_alpha   90.00
_cell.angle_beta   90.00
_cell.angle_gamma   90.00
#
_symmetry.space_group_name_H-M   'P 1'
#
loop_
_entity.id
_entity.type
_entity.pdbx_description
1 polymer ?
#
loop_
_entity_poly.entity_id
_entity_poly.type
_entity_poly.pdbx_seq_one_letter_code
_entity_poly.pdbx_strand_id
1 'polypeptide(L)'
;RVGGHCRLAVLVLGLGALGSLLVQGVSGRFLDIAFFRHMSAWVREEHDVGAGAPGGMAASRFGEHNALCRYNSSATLSSRPGRPCLPPAQTWPYRSKTDWRMVLGERVLAAATPDINAASCGGFREGRNYIWCIKAMASPDAIGLSYGIGQRDVWSETLSNVFHLHTRLYDCVIPLGLSPTMAGRVSNGTLARQCAGMARPCYEVPYQASRVCLAAEATPSAGDHATLASHLRGLGPLSAHVKVRADGREWFTLASLLDCEAAVDKIRTLDVELNFHHDKATAAKLTEQMALEAQVKTLEMLLKHFRVAGSTLESLRQAWQPERECERQQCMEPGIRTAGGFNLERFDITFVHRDLVSPDPGIVQYPLEFSTKCRYEASSSVTLRHGVPCIPPAKFWPYATRVAWRSALGDRILAALIPSVTAKECGGIQTYDNEAWCAAAMRHPNTVEATGLSYGIEARDLWSEHITNKFGVPALLYDCFVNPRVSPLISGRVHNATRACYKLTAASACYARPYQAFPICLRGDSEPAVDEGGRHFQTLSEHVGSGGRLSFHVKLSIDGSEWTVLQEMLSCQAKLDKIRTLHVEVHLTSAPEGLPEEEQLARRVRILERLADRFLVVGSTVESAREGWRPEIDCPERDCAEPAVHASGGFSLEHFVVSYVHRDLVPSAQGRLGLLERLGQAPAAPVPPFPPVLARDREEPTAPREGTSGARNRTRGCKYGTSGGSRPGVPCLPPVKVWPYKDNATWRVALGERLVKAVTPVFATNETCGGFGLFGDVTWCLRAMQTQKGEDVVGHSYGIGERDPWSEKLSNSFRLPARLYDCVVPEDISLIAKPALNGTGPCPSTSRPCYEVPYQTFRVCLGPIEATLDGMRMESLEHHLRGRGPLSTHVKLDLHGEEWPALQHFLEKKGPQTKVKTLDVKFDLGFYQNSEALHEDQKAFQELMRGRVDILEVLRQNFHPVGSTLEYT
;
A
#
# COMPACT_ATOMS: atom_id res chain seq x y z
N ARG A 1 63.71 51.79 -17.64
CA ARG A 1 63.65 50.56 -16.80
C ARG A 1 63.34 49.36 -17.72
N VAL A 2 63.73 48.14 -17.35
CA VAL A 2 63.69 46.85 -18.13
C VAL A 2 62.23 46.32 -18.23
N GLY A 3 61.74 45.43 -19.13
CA GLY A 3 62.31 44.49 -20.14
C GLY A 3 61.99 43.01 -19.77
N GLY A 4 61.90 41.99 -20.63
CA GLY A 4 62.16 41.85 -22.08
C GLY A 4 61.48 40.60 -22.72
N HIS A 5 62.16 39.83 -23.59
CA HIS A 5 61.63 38.66 -24.34
C HIS A 5 61.78 37.29 -23.64
N CYS A 6 60.98 36.26 -24.02
CA CYS A 6 61.48 35.06 -24.75
C CYS A 6 60.44 33.97 -25.16
N ARG A 7 60.58 33.50 -26.42
CA ARG A 7 60.49 32.13 -27.03
C ARG A 7 59.60 31.02 -26.40
N LEU A 8 58.83 30.18 -27.13
CA LEU A 8 58.91 29.53 -28.47
C LEU A 8 59.75 28.23 -28.54
N ALA A 9 59.09 27.11 -28.88
CA ALA A 9 59.68 25.90 -29.45
C ALA A 9 58.65 25.10 -30.28
N VAL A 10 59.03 24.71 -31.50
CA VAL A 10 58.37 23.69 -32.35
C VAL A 10 59.42 22.61 -32.61
N LEU A 11 59.04 21.35 -32.73
CA LEU A 11 59.97 20.26 -33.06
C LEU A 11 59.41 19.37 -34.18
N VAL A 12 60.08 19.38 -35.33
CA VAL A 12 59.81 18.54 -36.50
C VAL A 12 61.14 18.06 -37.06
N LEU A 13 61.48 16.79 -36.82
CA LEU A 13 62.54 16.02 -37.47
C LEU A 13 62.05 14.54 -37.52
N GLY A 14 62.26 13.77 -38.58
CA GLY A 14 62.97 14.10 -39.83
C GLY A 14 62.70 13.12 -40.99
N LEU A 15 63.44 13.33 -42.08
CA LEU A 15 63.29 12.71 -43.41
C LEU A 15 63.78 11.24 -43.50
N GLY A 16 63.32 10.53 -44.55
CA GLY A 16 63.82 9.21 -44.98
C GLY A 16 62.70 8.31 -45.55
N ALA A 17 62.28 8.30 -46.82
CA ALA A 17 62.95 8.40 -48.14
C ALA A 17 63.41 7.04 -48.73
N LEU A 18 62.81 6.69 -49.88
CA LEU A 18 63.19 5.65 -50.87
C LEU A 18 63.16 4.17 -50.45
N GLY A 19 62.62 3.30 -51.33
CA GLY A 19 62.65 1.84 -51.22
C GLY A 19 61.57 1.17 -52.06
N SER A 20 61.93 0.58 -53.20
CA SER A 20 60.98 0.01 -54.17
C SER A 20 61.05 -1.53 -54.26
N LEU A 21 59.96 -2.12 -54.77
CA LEU A 21 59.90 -3.34 -55.62
C LEU A 21 59.95 -4.76 -54.98
N LEU A 22 59.21 -5.65 -55.66
CA LEU A 22 59.27 -7.13 -55.73
C LEU A 22 58.56 -8.06 -54.70
N VAL A 23 57.28 -8.35 -54.99
CA VAL A 23 56.77 -9.64 -55.57
C VAL A 23 56.50 -10.91 -54.68
N GLN A 24 55.33 -11.53 -54.98
CA GLN A 24 54.82 -12.89 -54.67
C GLN A 24 54.44 -13.27 -53.22
N GLY A 25 53.40 -14.12 -53.05
CA GLY A 25 53.04 -14.63 -51.70
C GLY A 25 51.76 -15.45 -51.44
N VAL A 26 50.75 -15.50 -52.33
CA VAL A 26 49.61 -16.49 -52.36
C VAL A 26 48.85 -16.86 -51.04
N SER A 27 47.54 -16.54 -51.01
CA SER A 27 46.39 -17.34 -50.47
C SER A 27 45.48 -16.67 -49.43
N GLY A 28 44.28 -17.26 -49.22
CA GLY A 28 43.60 -17.24 -47.92
C GLY A 28 42.32 -16.40 -47.78
N ARG A 29 41.17 -16.98 -48.12
CA ARG A 29 39.82 -16.46 -47.78
C ARG A 29 39.67 -16.23 -46.26
N PHE A 30 39.02 -15.14 -45.84
CA PHE A 30 37.69 -15.14 -45.17
C PHE A 30 37.38 -13.75 -44.57
N LEU A 31 36.22 -13.18 -44.92
CA LEU A 31 35.70 -11.96 -44.27
C LEU A 31 34.17 -11.94 -44.42
N ASP A 32 33.48 -12.63 -43.51
CA ASP A 32 32.06 -12.96 -43.65
C ASP A 32 31.12 -11.92 -43.02
N ILE A 33 30.22 -11.39 -43.85
CA ILE A 33 28.76 -11.41 -43.67
C ILE A 33 28.26 -11.49 -42.21
N ALA A 34 28.41 -10.39 -41.47
CA ALA A 34 27.63 -10.09 -40.27
C ALA A 34 26.67 -8.90 -40.50
N PHE A 35 27.22 -7.72 -40.83
CA PHE A 35 26.49 -6.45 -40.82
C PHE A 35 25.29 -6.39 -41.79
N PHE A 36 25.43 -6.93 -43.01
CA PHE A 36 24.37 -6.89 -44.03
C PHE A 36 23.18 -7.83 -43.76
N ARG A 37 23.29 -8.79 -42.83
CA ARG A 37 22.19 -9.73 -42.51
C ARG A 37 21.08 -9.10 -41.65
N HIS A 38 21.36 -8.06 -40.86
CA HIS A 38 20.36 -7.46 -39.98
C HIS A 38 19.43 -6.47 -40.71
N MET A 39 19.98 -5.50 -41.47
CA MET A 39 19.16 -4.59 -42.29
C MET A 39 18.27 -5.33 -43.30
N SER A 40 18.76 -6.44 -43.87
CA SER A 40 18.00 -7.24 -44.83
C SER A 40 17.06 -8.28 -44.20
N ALA A 41 16.91 -8.29 -42.88
CA ALA A 41 15.81 -8.97 -42.18
C ALA A 41 14.62 -8.01 -41.99
N TRP A 42 14.86 -6.84 -41.42
CA TRP A 42 13.84 -5.82 -41.14
C TRP A 42 13.06 -5.40 -42.40
N VAL A 43 13.74 -5.20 -43.53
CA VAL A 43 13.12 -4.85 -44.82
C VAL A 43 12.38 -6.04 -45.49
N ARG A 44 12.61 -7.28 -45.06
CA ARG A 44 11.87 -8.45 -45.57
C ARG A 44 10.56 -8.70 -44.82
N GLU A 45 10.48 -8.30 -43.56
CA GLU A 45 9.28 -8.49 -42.72
C GLU A 45 8.10 -7.57 -43.12
N GLU A 46 8.35 -6.54 -43.95
CA GLU A 46 7.28 -5.77 -44.61
C GLU A 46 6.60 -6.50 -45.78
N HIS A 47 7.19 -7.57 -46.32
CA HIS A 47 6.84 -8.09 -47.65
C HIS A 47 6.11 -9.45 -47.71
N ASP A 48 6.19 -10.30 -46.69
CA ASP A 48 5.50 -11.60 -46.67
C ASP A 48 4.14 -11.54 -45.94
N VAL A 49 3.07 -11.26 -46.69
CA VAL A 49 1.68 -11.56 -46.29
C VAL A 49 1.06 -12.44 -47.39
N GLY A 50 0.94 -13.73 -47.11
CA GLY A 50 0.50 -14.73 -48.09
C GLY A 50 -0.94 -14.52 -48.57
N ALA A 51 -1.15 -14.62 -49.88
CA ALA A 51 -2.46 -14.43 -50.51
C ALA A 51 -3.39 -15.63 -50.28
N GLY A 52 -4.19 -15.58 -49.19
CA GLY A 52 -5.31 -16.48 -48.97
C GLY A 52 -6.52 -16.14 -49.85
N ALA A 53 -7.26 -17.16 -50.30
CA ALA A 53 -8.46 -17.00 -51.12
C ALA A 53 -9.62 -16.31 -50.35
N PRO A 54 -10.57 -15.63 -51.04
CA PRO A 54 -11.60 -14.79 -50.42
C PRO A 54 -12.74 -15.59 -49.77
N GLY A 55 -12.44 -16.30 -48.67
CA GLY A 55 -13.42 -16.63 -47.65
C GLY A 55 -13.70 -15.40 -46.79
N GLY A 56 -14.97 -15.16 -46.42
CA GLY A 56 -15.32 -14.01 -45.59
C GLY A 56 -14.63 -14.06 -44.23
N MET A 57 -13.80 -13.06 -43.92
CA MET A 57 -13.12 -12.94 -42.63
C MET A 57 -14.14 -12.73 -41.51
N ALA A 58 -14.52 -13.83 -40.85
CA ALA A 58 -15.27 -13.78 -39.61
C ALA A 58 -14.48 -12.99 -38.57
N ALA A 59 -15.12 -12.03 -37.91
CA ALA A 59 -14.51 -11.31 -36.80
C ALA A 59 -14.19 -12.30 -35.68
N SER A 60 -12.89 -12.52 -35.44
CA SER A 60 -12.39 -13.41 -34.39
C SER A 60 -12.76 -12.83 -33.02
N ARG A 61 -13.87 -13.32 -32.44
CA ARG A 61 -14.27 -13.03 -31.07
C ARG A 61 -13.27 -13.69 -30.11
N PHE A 62 -12.17 -13.00 -29.81
CA PHE A 62 -11.31 -13.35 -28.68
C PHE A 62 -12.11 -13.24 -27.38
N GLY A 63 -11.97 -14.26 -26.53
CA GLY A 63 -12.57 -14.27 -25.20
C GLY A 63 -11.72 -13.49 -24.20
N GLU A 64 -12.35 -13.05 -23.11
CA GLU A 64 -11.67 -12.34 -22.02
C GLU A 64 -10.62 -13.24 -21.35
N HIS A 65 -9.35 -12.90 -21.52
CA HIS A 65 -8.23 -13.71 -21.04
C HIS A 65 -7.98 -13.54 -19.52
N ASN A 66 -8.86 -14.10 -18.70
CA ASN A 66 -8.60 -14.39 -17.28
C ASN A 66 -7.61 -15.57 -17.06
N ALA A 67 -6.85 -15.94 -18.09
CA ALA A 67 -5.86 -17.00 -18.03
C ALA A 67 -4.51 -16.44 -17.54
N LEU A 68 -3.77 -17.24 -16.76
CA LEU A 68 -2.40 -16.94 -16.34
C LEU A 68 -1.56 -16.40 -17.50
N CYS A 69 -0.86 -15.29 -17.27
CA CYS A 69 0.09 -14.64 -18.18
C CYS A 69 1.00 -15.64 -18.92
N ARG A 70 0.65 -16.00 -20.16
CA ARG A 70 1.42 -16.90 -21.03
C ARG A 70 2.12 -16.10 -22.11
N TYR A 71 3.44 -15.93 -21.94
CA TYR A 71 4.32 -15.36 -22.94
C TYR A 71 4.25 -16.19 -24.23
N ASN A 72 3.73 -15.60 -25.31
CA ASN A 72 3.69 -16.24 -26.63
C ASN A 72 4.75 -15.62 -27.55
N SER A 73 5.85 -16.34 -27.77
CA SER A 73 6.98 -15.88 -28.59
C SER A 73 6.72 -15.88 -30.10
N SER A 74 5.56 -16.32 -30.58
CA SER A 74 5.17 -16.25 -32.00
C SER A 74 4.09 -15.19 -32.29
N ALA A 75 3.73 -14.39 -31.28
CA ALA A 75 2.78 -13.31 -31.45
C ALA A 75 3.32 -12.18 -32.33
N THR A 76 2.53 -11.75 -33.30
CA THR A 76 2.72 -10.50 -34.02
C THR A 76 2.65 -9.30 -33.08
N LEU A 77 3.29 -8.20 -33.46
CA LEU A 77 3.10 -6.91 -32.82
C LEU A 77 1.68 -6.39 -33.14
N SER A 78 0.73 -6.62 -32.23
CA SER A 78 -0.64 -6.09 -32.28
C SER A 78 -0.95 -5.27 -31.02
N SER A 79 -1.80 -4.26 -31.15
CA SER A 79 -2.44 -3.65 -29.98
C SER A 79 -3.41 -4.67 -29.38
N ARG A 80 -3.51 -4.76 -28.04
CA ARG A 80 -4.34 -5.78 -27.36
C ARG A 80 -5.41 -5.21 -26.43
N PRO A 81 -6.61 -5.81 -26.37
CA PRO A 81 -7.66 -5.41 -25.44
C PRO A 81 -7.49 -6.12 -24.10
N GLY A 82 -8.03 -5.52 -23.03
CA GLY A 82 -7.84 -6.03 -21.66
C GLY A 82 -6.46 -5.69 -21.08
N ARG A 83 -6.26 -6.02 -19.80
CA ARG A 83 -5.11 -5.58 -19.00
C ARG A 83 -3.78 -6.15 -19.56
N PRO A 84 -2.80 -5.30 -19.94
CA PRO A 84 -1.57 -5.78 -20.59
C PRO A 84 -0.72 -6.63 -19.64
N CYS A 85 -0.28 -7.80 -20.10
CA CYS A 85 0.57 -8.71 -19.32
C CYS A 85 2.01 -8.18 -19.19
N LEU A 86 2.27 -7.37 -18.16
CA LEU A 86 3.61 -6.88 -17.81
C LEU A 86 4.16 -7.59 -16.55
N PRO A 87 5.03 -8.60 -16.69
CA PRO A 87 5.61 -9.28 -15.53
C PRO A 87 6.65 -8.40 -14.81
N PRO A 88 6.65 -8.32 -13.47
CA PRO A 88 7.66 -7.58 -12.72
C PRO A 88 8.99 -8.36 -12.74
N ALA A 89 9.97 -7.94 -13.55
CA ALA A 89 11.26 -8.62 -13.56
C ALA A 89 12.08 -8.34 -12.30
N GLN A 90 12.97 -9.29 -11.99
CA GLN A 90 13.71 -9.36 -10.73
C GLN A 90 14.90 -8.39 -10.69
N THR A 91 15.50 -8.08 -11.85
CA THR A 91 16.60 -7.12 -12.02
C THR A 91 16.46 -6.37 -13.34
N TRP A 92 16.89 -5.10 -13.38
CA TRP A 92 16.82 -4.26 -14.58
C TRP A 92 18.18 -3.59 -14.88
N PRO A 93 18.69 -3.67 -16.14
CA PRO A 93 20.03 -3.22 -16.54
C PRO A 93 20.17 -1.69 -16.75
N TYR A 94 19.37 -0.84 -16.10
CA TYR A 94 19.47 0.62 -16.26
C TYR A 94 20.62 1.19 -15.42
N ARG A 95 21.46 2.03 -16.04
CA ARG A 95 22.58 2.72 -15.35
C ARG A 95 22.16 3.64 -14.21
N SER A 96 20.95 4.20 -14.29
CA SER A 96 20.34 5.02 -13.24
C SER A 96 18.98 4.45 -12.85
N LYS A 97 18.54 4.76 -11.63
CA LYS A 97 17.22 4.40 -11.10
C LYS A 97 16.54 5.65 -10.56
N THR A 98 15.94 6.41 -11.46
CA THR A 98 15.28 7.69 -11.13
C THR A 98 13.86 7.44 -10.62
N ASP A 99 13.62 7.64 -9.31
CA ASP A 99 12.34 7.35 -8.66
C ASP A 99 11.13 8.05 -9.30
N TRP A 100 11.26 9.31 -9.73
CA TRP A 100 10.12 10.02 -10.33
C TRP A 100 9.75 9.48 -11.71
N ARG A 101 10.71 8.93 -12.49
CA ARG A 101 10.39 8.25 -13.77
C ARG A 101 9.55 7.00 -13.55
N MET A 102 9.83 6.30 -12.46
CA MET A 102 9.09 5.11 -12.00
C MET A 102 7.66 5.47 -11.58
N VAL A 103 7.47 6.54 -10.80
CA VAL A 103 6.14 7.04 -10.41
C VAL A 103 5.33 7.51 -11.62
N LEU A 104 5.95 8.21 -12.58
CA LEU A 104 5.31 8.58 -13.84
C LEU A 104 4.95 7.34 -14.67
N GLY A 105 5.76 6.28 -14.65
CA GLY A 105 5.50 5.06 -15.41
C GLY A 105 4.33 4.22 -14.88
N GLU A 106 4.13 4.15 -13.56
CA GLU A 106 2.93 3.52 -13.01
C GLU A 106 1.66 4.32 -13.35
N ARG A 107 1.74 5.66 -13.33
CA ARG A 107 0.63 6.53 -13.78
C ARG A 107 0.30 6.31 -15.26
N VAL A 108 1.31 6.22 -16.13
CA VAL A 108 1.15 5.91 -17.57
C VAL A 108 0.60 4.50 -17.78
N LEU A 109 1.07 3.50 -17.04
CA LEU A 109 0.54 2.12 -17.13
C LEU A 109 -0.93 2.05 -16.71
N ALA A 110 -1.32 2.70 -15.61
CA ALA A 110 -2.71 2.80 -15.20
C ALA A 110 -3.56 3.48 -16.29
N ALA A 111 -3.07 4.59 -16.86
CA ALA A 111 -3.74 5.32 -17.93
C ALA A 111 -3.73 4.63 -19.31
N ALA A 112 -2.96 3.56 -19.47
CA ALA A 112 -2.86 2.76 -20.70
C ALA A 112 -3.37 1.32 -20.54
N THR A 113 -3.97 1.02 -19.39
CA THR A 113 -4.67 -0.25 -19.11
C THR A 113 -6.11 -0.15 -19.58
N PRO A 114 -6.58 -1.03 -20.48
CA PRO A 114 -7.96 -1.04 -20.95
C PRO A 114 -9.00 -1.22 -19.83
N ASP A 115 -10.07 -0.41 -19.89
CA ASP A 115 -11.16 -0.38 -18.90
C ASP A 115 -12.54 -0.69 -19.52
N ILE A 116 -12.56 -1.20 -20.75
CA ILE A 116 -13.74 -1.67 -21.49
C ILE A 116 -13.52 -3.07 -22.06
N ASN A 117 -14.56 -3.91 -22.01
CA ASN A 117 -14.52 -5.32 -22.38
C ASN A 117 -15.15 -5.59 -23.76
N ALA A 118 -15.07 -6.84 -24.24
CA ALA A 118 -15.55 -7.20 -25.57
C ALA A 118 -17.08 -7.03 -25.70
N ALA A 119 -17.85 -7.26 -24.63
CA ALA A 119 -19.30 -7.06 -24.64
C ALA A 119 -19.67 -5.57 -24.81
N SER A 120 -19.05 -4.67 -24.04
CA SER A 120 -19.30 -3.21 -24.08
C SER A 120 -19.02 -2.60 -25.47
N CYS A 121 -18.00 -3.13 -26.16
CA CYS A 121 -17.59 -2.70 -27.51
C CYS A 121 -18.29 -3.43 -28.66
N GLY A 122 -19.11 -4.46 -28.41
CA GLY A 122 -19.66 -5.30 -29.49
C GLY A 122 -18.59 -6.13 -30.22
N GLY A 123 -17.48 -6.41 -29.55
CA GLY A 123 -16.25 -6.97 -30.10
C GLY A 123 -15.17 -5.93 -30.38
N PHE A 124 -13.94 -6.41 -30.55
CA PHE A 124 -12.79 -5.62 -31.00
C PHE A 124 -12.32 -6.09 -32.37
N ARG A 125 -11.66 -5.21 -33.11
CA ARG A 125 -10.83 -5.57 -34.26
C ARG A 125 -9.40 -5.07 -34.02
N GLU A 126 -8.44 -5.98 -33.99
CA GLU A 126 -7.03 -5.65 -33.90
C GLU A 126 -6.48 -5.20 -35.26
N GLY A 127 -5.59 -4.21 -35.23
CA GLY A 127 -4.57 -3.95 -36.24
C GLY A 127 -3.17 -3.98 -35.60
N ARG A 128 -2.12 -3.76 -36.40
CA ARG A 128 -0.73 -3.76 -35.90
C ARG A 128 -0.53 -2.83 -34.69
N ASN A 129 -1.06 -1.61 -34.75
CA ASN A 129 -0.80 -0.58 -33.72
C ASN A 129 -2.08 -0.06 -33.03
N TYR A 130 -3.27 -0.57 -33.39
CA TYR A 130 -4.55 0.05 -33.02
C TYR A 130 -5.62 -1.00 -32.71
N ILE A 131 -6.60 -0.66 -31.89
CA ILE A 131 -7.80 -1.48 -31.64
C ILE A 131 -9.07 -0.70 -31.92
N TRP A 132 -9.88 -1.24 -32.81
CA TRP A 132 -11.17 -0.67 -33.16
C TRP A 132 -12.29 -1.38 -32.39
N CYS A 133 -12.84 -0.67 -31.39
CA CYS A 133 -14.07 -1.01 -30.69
C CYS A 133 -15.24 -0.99 -31.71
N ILE A 134 -15.85 -2.14 -32.02
CA ILE A 134 -16.76 -2.28 -33.17
C ILE A 134 -17.97 -1.35 -33.07
N LYS A 135 -18.56 -1.22 -31.88
CA LYS A 135 -19.66 -0.30 -31.57
C LYS A 135 -19.27 1.17 -31.77
N ALA A 136 -18.01 1.54 -31.48
CA ALA A 136 -17.51 2.88 -31.74
C ALA A 136 -17.30 3.12 -33.25
N MET A 137 -16.96 2.11 -34.05
CA MET A 137 -16.83 2.25 -35.50
C MET A 137 -18.15 2.25 -36.27
N ALA A 138 -19.27 1.90 -35.63
CA ALA A 138 -20.58 1.82 -36.26
C ALA A 138 -21.24 3.21 -36.45
N SER A 139 -20.65 4.06 -37.30
CA SER A 139 -21.16 5.40 -37.65
C SER A 139 -20.79 5.79 -39.08
N PRO A 140 -21.71 5.72 -40.05
CA PRO A 140 -21.40 5.97 -41.47
C PRO A 140 -21.04 7.44 -41.75
N ASP A 141 -21.59 8.37 -40.96
CA ASP A 141 -21.35 9.82 -41.11
C ASP A 141 -20.07 10.31 -40.40
N ALA A 142 -19.29 9.41 -39.80
CA ALA A 142 -18.06 9.76 -39.11
C ALA A 142 -16.87 9.90 -40.08
N ILE A 143 -15.98 10.84 -39.80
CA ILE A 143 -14.75 11.05 -40.59
C ILE A 143 -13.49 10.71 -39.78
N GLY A 144 -12.47 10.16 -40.45
CA GLY A 144 -11.13 10.00 -39.87
C GLY A 144 -10.28 11.25 -40.05
N LEU A 145 -9.57 11.70 -39.01
CA LEU A 145 -8.60 12.79 -39.05
C LEU A 145 -7.24 12.24 -38.54
N SER A 146 -6.24 12.13 -39.41
CA SER A 146 -4.93 11.53 -39.09
C SER A 146 -3.81 12.56 -39.16
N TYR A 147 -3.04 12.72 -38.08
CA TYR A 147 -1.99 13.73 -37.92
C TYR A 147 -0.60 13.10 -37.74
N GLY A 148 0.41 13.67 -38.41
CA GLY A 148 1.80 13.20 -38.35
C GLY A 148 2.02 11.90 -39.14
N ILE A 149 1.31 11.74 -40.26
CA ILE A 149 1.34 10.48 -41.01
C ILE A 149 2.71 10.18 -41.63
N GLY A 150 3.04 8.89 -41.75
CA GLY A 150 4.29 8.44 -42.34
C GLY A 150 4.33 8.52 -43.88
N GLN A 151 5.27 7.79 -44.47
CA GLN A 151 5.23 7.47 -45.91
C GLN A 151 3.95 6.70 -46.29
N ARG A 152 3.39 5.97 -45.31
CA ARG A 152 2.14 5.21 -45.34
C ARG A 152 1.34 5.49 -44.06
N ASP A 153 0.01 5.39 -44.11
CA ASP A 153 -0.84 5.42 -42.91
C ASP A 153 -1.86 4.29 -42.90
N VAL A 154 -1.46 3.16 -42.34
CA VAL A 154 -2.28 1.94 -42.27
C VAL A 154 -3.57 2.15 -41.47
N TRP A 155 -3.61 3.13 -40.55
CA TRP A 155 -4.82 3.50 -39.83
C TRP A 155 -5.89 4.07 -40.77
N SER A 156 -5.55 5.09 -41.56
CA SER A 156 -6.48 5.69 -42.53
C SER A 156 -6.84 4.74 -43.68
N GLU A 157 -5.89 3.91 -44.15
CA GLU A 157 -6.20 2.83 -45.09
C GLU A 157 -7.22 1.84 -44.49
N THR A 158 -7.13 1.53 -43.19
CA THR A 158 -8.10 0.65 -42.53
C THR A 158 -9.47 1.34 -42.42
N LEU A 159 -9.53 2.61 -42.00
CA LEU A 159 -10.81 3.35 -41.96
C LEU A 159 -11.49 3.41 -43.33
N SER A 160 -10.72 3.63 -44.40
CA SER A 160 -11.22 3.69 -45.78
C SER A 160 -11.66 2.31 -46.33
N ASN A 161 -10.86 1.26 -46.10
CA ASN A 161 -11.07 -0.07 -46.75
C ASN A 161 -11.85 -1.09 -45.90
N VAL A 162 -12.11 -0.81 -44.61
CA VAL A 162 -12.81 -1.72 -43.69
C VAL A 162 -14.07 -1.11 -43.10
N PHE A 163 -14.02 0.18 -42.77
CA PHE A 163 -15.15 0.89 -42.16
C PHE A 163 -15.83 1.86 -43.14
N HIS A 164 -15.30 1.96 -44.37
CA HIS A 164 -15.81 2.80 -45.46
C HIS A 164 -15.97 4.28 -45.08
N LEU A 165 -15.07 4.80 -44.24
CA LEU A 165 -15.10 6.18 -43.76
C LEU A 165 -14.18 7.09 -44.59
N HIS A 166 -14.61 8.34 -44.82
CA HIS A 166 -13.76 9.37 -45.39
C HIS A 166 -12.64 9.79 -44.42
N THR A 167 -11.40 9.86 -44.91
CA THR A 167 -10.23 10.24 -44.10
C THR A 167 -9.58 11.54 -44.57
N ARG A 168 -9.15 12.38 -43.62
CA ARG A 168 -8.32 13.56 -43.87
C ARG A 168 -6.94 13.37 -43.25
N LEU A 169 -5.91 13.61 -44.04
CA LEU A 169 -4.51 13.33 -43.74
C LEU A 169 -3.74 14.64 -43.61
N TYR A 170 -3.10 14.82 -42.47
CA TYR A 170 -2.41 16.05 -42.12
C TYR A 170 -0.95 15.76 -41.76
N ASP A 171 -0.05 16.22 -42.61
CA ASP A 171 1.39 16.21 -42.33
C ASP A 171 2.08 17.39 -43.02
N CYS A 172 2.92 18.10 -42.26
CA CYS A 172 3.76 19.18 -42.76
C CYS A 172 5.25 18.83 -42.78
N VAL A 173 5.68 17.72 -42.17
CA VAL A 173 7.11 17.41 -41.95
C VAL A 173 7.69 16.61 -43.11
N ILE A 174 6.99 15.58 -43.60
CA ILE A 174 7.51 14.67 -44.61
C ILE A 174 7.51 15.34 -45.99
N PRO A 175 8.63 15.35 -46.73
CA PRO A 175 8.67 15.83 -48.11
C PRO A 175 7.70 15.04 -49.01
N LEU A 176 6.99 15.73 -49.90
CA LEU A 176 6.03 15.11 -50.84
C LEU A 176 6.65 13.98 -51.70
N GLY A 177 7.96 14.01 -51.95
CA GLY A 177 8.66 12.93 -52.64
C GLY A 177 8.70 11.60 -51.87
N LEU A 178 8.53 11.62 -50.54
CA LEU A 178 8.64 10.46 -49.64
C LEU A 178 7.29 9.94 -49.12
N SER A 179 6.20 10.72 -49.20
CA SER A 179 4.85 10.25 -48.88
C SER A 179 3.98 10.26 -50.14
N PRO A 180 3.82 9.11 -50.84
CA PRO A 180 2.96 9.00 -52.03
C PRO A 180 1.52 9.44 -51.75
N THR A 181 1.03 9.22 -50.53
CA THR A 181 -0.31 9.62 -50.09
C THR A 181 -0.45 11.14 -50.02
N MET A 182 0.50 11.85 -49.39
CA MET A 182 0.48 13.32 -49.35
C MET A 182 0.71 13.95 -50.73
N ALA A 183 1.37 13.24 -51.64
CA ALA A 183 1.54 13.66 -53.04
C ALA A 183 0.36 13.29 -53.96
N GLY A 184 -0.74 12.71 -53.44
CA GLY A 184 -1.90 12.31 -54.25
C GLY A 184 -1.61 11.18 -55.26
N ARG A 185 -0.53 10.42 -55.07
CA ARG A 185 -0.07 9.35 -55.98
C ARG A 185 -0.62 7.97 -55.62
N VAL A 186 -1.35 7.86 -54.51
CA VAL A 186 -2.04 6.64 -54.06
C VAL A 186 -3.45 6.61 -54.64
N SER A 187 -3.90 5.42 -55.07
CA SER A 187 -5.27 5.20 -55.54
C SER A 187 -6.31 5.64 -54.51
N ASN A 188 -7.18 6.55 -54.94
CA ASN A 188 -8.05 7.34 -54.09
C ASN A 188 -9.50 7.26 -54.61
N GLY A 189 -10.38 6.52 -53.93
CA GLY A 189 -11.76 6.30 -54.38
C GLY A 189 -11.94 5.10 -55.32
N THR A 190 -11.09 4.08 -55.24
CA THR A 190 -11.18 2.88 -56.11
C THR A 190 -12.23 1.89 -55.62
N LEU A 191 -13.10 1.41 -56.51
CA LEU A 191 -14.13 0.40 -56.21
C LEU A 191 -13.56 -0.79 -55.40
N ALA A 192 -14.23 -1.15 -54.30
CA ALA A 192 -13.82 -2.08 -53.23
C ALA A 192 -12.93 -3.27 -53.63
N ARG A 193 -13.22 -3.91 -54.76
CA ARG A 193 -12.48 -5.09 -55.25
C ARG A 193 -11.04 -4.80 -55.68
N GLN A 194 -10.61 -3.54 -55.76
CA GLN A 194 -9.26 -3.16 -56.21
C GLN A 194 -8.22 -3.05 -55.09
N CYS A 195 -8.60 -2.68 -53.85
CA CYS A 195 -7.63 -2.58 -52.75
C CYS A 195 -7.25 -3.95 -52.14
N ALA A 196 -8.06 -4.98 -52.35
CA ALA A 196 -7.83 -6.31 -51.82
C ALA A 196 -6.53 -6.95 -52.38
N GLY A 197 -5.57 -7.24 -51.50
CA GLY A 197 -4.31 -7.92 -51.84
C GLY A 197 -3.22 -7.03 -52.45
N MET A 198 -3.41 -5.71 -52.54
CA MET A 198 -2.33 -4.82 -52.97
C MET A 198 -1.32 -4.57 -51.84
N ALA A 199 -0.03 -4.87 -52.10
CA ALA A 199 1.06 -4.54 -51.19
C ALA A 199 1.28 -3.02 -51.05
N ARG A 200 0.85 -2.24 -52.06
CA ARG A 200 0.90 -0.77 -52.09
C ARG A 200 -0.25 -0.16 -51.27
N PRO A 201 -0.09 1.07 -50.75
CA PRO A 201 -1.20 1.81 -50.13
C PRO A 201 -2.40 1.93 -51.07
N CYS A 202 -3.63 1.86 -50.54
CA CYS A 202 -4.86 1.97 -51.32
C CYS A 202 -6.02 2.49 -50.44
N TYR A 203 -6.90 3.30 -51.03
CA TYR A 203 -8.08 3.87 -50.35
C TYR A 203 -9.34 3.67 -51.21
N GLU A 204 -10.23 2.82 -50.73
CA GLU A 204 -11.55 2.55 -51.33
C GLU A 204 -12.46 3.77 -51.25
N VAL A 205 -12.57 4.37 -50.07
CA VAL A 205 -13.32 5.61 -49.84
C VAL A 205 -12.38 6.81 -49.91
N PRO A 206 -12.72 7.88 -50.67
CA PRO A 206 -11.80 8.96 -50.95
C PRO A 206 -11.21 9.67 -49.71
N TYR A 207 -9.89 9.84 -49.70
CA TYR A 207 -9.16 10.65 -48.73
C TYR A 207 -8.86 12.06 -49.26
N GLN A 208 -8.63 12.99 -48.31
CA GLN A 208 -8.13 14.35 -48.57
C GLN A 208 -6.78 14.50 -47.87
N ALA A 209 -5.76 15.05 -48.53
CA ALA A 209 -4.45 15.35 -47.95
C ALA A 209 -4.25 16.85 -47.79
N SER A 210 -3.57 17.31 -46.73
CA SER A 210 -3.35 18.73 -46.46
C SER A 210 -2.04 18.97 -45.69
N ARG A 211 -1.23 19.94 -46.14
CA ARG A 211 0.13 20.21 -45.64
C ARG A 211 0.18 20.99 -44.32
N VAL A 212 -0.70 20.64 -43.39
CA VAL A 212 -0.97 21.38 -42.16
C VAL A 212 -0.27 20.71 -40.97
N CYS A 213 0.47 21.48 -40.18
CA CYS A 213 1.00 21.07 -38.89
C CYS A 213 -0.10 21.12 -37.81
N LEU A 214 -0.07 20.18 -36.87
CA LEU A 214 -0.90 20.26 -35.66
C LEU A 214 -0.21 21.15 -34.62
N ALA A 215 -0.93 22.10 -34.01
CA ALA A 215 -0.38 23.01 -33.00
C ALA A 215 -1.41 23.40 -31.93
N ALA A 216 -0.93 23.78 -30.74
CA ALA A 216 -1.78 24.24 -29.63
C ALA A 216 -2.45 25.60 -29.91
N GLU A 217 -1.80 26.44 -30.71
CA GLU A 217 -2.28 27.74 -31.21
C GLU A 217 -2.08 27.82 -32.72
N ALA A 218 -2.97 28.52 -33.44
CA ALA A 218 -2.84 28.72 -34.88
C ALA A 218 -2.01 29.98 -35.19
N THR A 219 -0.77 29.80 -35.65
CA THR A 219 0.13 30.92 -35.98
C THR A 219 -0.07 31.41 -37.43
N PRO A 220 -0.41 32.68 -37.68
CA PRO A 220 -0.70 33.20 -39.04
C PRO A 220 0.54 33.47 -39.91
N SER A 221 1.72 32.96 -39.54
CA SER A 221 3.00 33.32 -40.16
C SER A 221 3.84 32.10 -40.55
N ALA A 222 4.16 32.02 -41.85
CA ALA A 222 5.18 31.14 -42.45
C ALA A 222 4.97 29.61 -42.44
N GLY A 223 3.78 29.11 -42.09
CA GLY A 223 3.38 27.73 -42.37
C GLY A 223 1.99 27.41 -41.82
N ASP A 224 1.23 26.56 -42.50
CA ASP A 224 -0.14 26.20 -42.12
C ASP A 224 -0.13 25.40 -40.80
N HIS A 225 -0.36 26.07 -39.67
CA HIS A 225 -0.52 25.45 -38.37
C HIS A 225 -1.97 25.57 -37.92
N ALA A 226 -2.61 24.45 -37.58
CA ALA A 226 -4.00 24.40 -37.15
C ALA A 226 -4.15 23.71 -35.80
N THR A 227 -5.14 24.14 -35.02
CA THR A 227 -5.53 23.49 -33.77
C THR A 227 -6.50 22.35 -34.05
N LEU A 228 -6.46 21.27 -33.26
CA LEU A 228 -7.40 20.15 -33.40
C LEU A 228 -8.86 20.63 -33.29
N ALA A 229 -9.13 21.53 -32.34
CA ALA A 229 -10.42 22.19 -32.18
C ALA A 229 -10.89 23.00 -33.41
N SER A 230 -9.99 23.48 -34.26
CA SER A 230 -10.35 24.15 -35.52
C SER A 230 -10.78 23.16 -36.62
N HIS A 231 -10.15 21.99 -36.70
CA HIS A 231 -10.56 20.92 -37.63
C HIS A 231 -11.84 20.19 -37.17
N LEU A 232 -12.11 20.17 -35.87
CA LEU A 232 -13.36 19.70 -35.27
C LEU A 232 -14.48 20.78 -35.26
N ARG A 233 -14.26 21.94 -35.90
CA ARG A 233 -15.29 22.98 -36.05
C ARG A 233 -16.27 22.60 -37.15
N GLY A 234 -17.57 22.68 -36.86
CA GLY A 234 -18.64 22.30 -37.79
C GLY A 234 -18.94 20.79 -37.88
N LEU A 235 -18.15 19.93 -37.21
CA LEU A 235 -18.50 18.52 -37.02
C LEU A 235 -19.54 18.35 -35.90
N GLY A 236 -20.31 17.26 -35.96
CA GLY A 236 -21.30 16.93 -34.94
C GLY A 236 -20.69 16.21 -33.73
N PRO A 237 -21.45 16.03 -32.63
CA PRO A 237 -21.05 15.18 -31.52
C PRO A 237 -20.72 13.76 -32.00
N LEU A 238 -19.65 13.18 -31.47
CA LEU A 238 -19.18 11.81 -31.74
C LEU A 238 -19.07 11.46 -33.24
N SER A 239 -18.70 12.41 -34.11
CA SER A 239 -18.62 12.25 -35.57
C SER A 239 -17.18 12.29 -36.14
N ALA A 240 -16.15 12.25 -35.30
CA ALA A 240 -14.74 12.23 -35.74
C ALA A 240 -13.96 11.08 -35.08
N HIS A 241 -13.34 10.22 -35.88
CA HIS A 241 -12.24 9.37 -35.44
C HIS A 241 -10.94 10.17 -35.60
N VAL A 242 -10.10 10.22 -34.57
CA VAL A 242 -8.88 11.04 -34.58
C VAL A 242 -7.66 10.16 -34.32
N LYS A 243 -6.59 10.35 -35.09
CA LYS A 243 -5.27 9.77 -34.84
C LYS A 243 -4.22 10.87 -34.71
N VAL A 244 -3.41 10.84 -33.65
CA VAL A 244 -2.31 11.78 -33.41
C VAL A 244 -1.03 11.03 -33.09
N ARG A 245 0.09 11.36 -33.77
CA ARG A 245 1.42 11.06 -33.21
C ARG A 245 1.80 12.17 -32.23
N ALA A 246 2.22 11.78 -31.03
CA ALA A 246 2.60 12.69 -29.96
C ALA A 246 4.08 12.52 -29.60
N ASP A 247 4.96 13.07 -30.43
CA ASP A 247 6.43 13.02 -30.27
C ASP A 247 7.10 14.38 -30.02
N GLY A 248 6.35 15.49 -30.06
CA GLY A 248 6.85 16.78 -29.60
C GLY A 248 5.75 17.76 -29.19
N ARG A 249 5.36 18.64 -30.12
CA ARG A 249 4.47 19.78 -29.84
C ARG A 249 2.99 19.39 -29.73
N GLU A 250 2.66 18.21 -30.21
CA GLU A 250 1.32 17.65 -30.32
C GLU A 250 0.76 17.32 -28.93
N TRP A 251 1.64 17.07 -27.95
CA TRP A 251 1.29 17.01 -26.52
C TRP A 251 0.60 18.29 -26.02
N PHE A 252 1.06 19.47 -26.44
CA PHE A 252 0.38 20.73 -26.11
C PHE A 252 -0.93 20.89 -26.86
N THR A 253 -1.09 20.26 -28.04
CA THR A 253 -2.38 20.25 -28.76
C THR A 253 -3.38 19.28 -28.13
N LEU A 254 -2.93 18.16 -27.57
CA LEU A 254 -3.77 17.26 -26.76
C LEU A 254 -4.23 17.94 -25.47
N ALA A 255 -3.36 18.74 -24.82
CA ALA A 255 -3.75 19.58 -23.69
C ALA A 255 -4.76 20.69 -24.10
N SER A 256 -4.47 21.45 -25.17
CA SER A 256 -5.34 22.50 -25.71
C SER A 256 -6.70 21.97 -26.21
N LEU A 257 -6.76 20.71 -26.67
CA LEU A 257 -8.03 20.01 -26.93
C LEU A 257 -8.89 19.86 -25.66
N LEU A 258 -8.26 19.46 -24.55
CA LEU A 258 -8.94 19.19 -23.28
C LEU A 258 -9.44 20.46 -22.56
N ASP A 259 -8.87 21.62 -22.87
CA ASP A 259 -9.42 22.93 -22.48
C ASP A 259 -10.68 23.33 -23.29
N CYS A 260 -11.12 22.49 -24.24
CA CYS A 260 -12.24 22.74 -25.14
C CYS A 260 -13.20 21.53 -25.22
N GLU A 261 -14.03 21.36 -24.19
CA GLU A 261 -15.03 20.28 -24.05
C GLU A 261 -15.87 20.08 -25.33
N ALA A 262 -16.42 21.17 -25.90
CA ALA A 262 -17.20 21.14 -27.15
C ALA A 262 -16.38 20.80 -28.44
N ALA A 263 -15.08 20.52 -28.32
CA ALA A 263 -14.29 19.83 -29.33
C ALA A 263 -14.07 18.35 -28.96
N VAL A 264 -13.85 18.03 -27.69
CA VAL A 264 -13.75 16.65 -27.18
C VAL A 264 -15.02 15.85 -27.47
N ASP A 265 -16.21 16.42 -27.23
CA ASP A 265 -17.52 15.78 -27.45
C ASP A 265 -17.78 15.33 -28.90
N LYS A 266 -16.94 15.76 -29.86
CA LYS A 266 -17.03 15.41 -31.28
C LYS A 266 -16.16 14.21 -31.63
N ILE A 267 -15.21 13.86 -30.77
CA ILE A 267 -14.28 12.76 -30.97
C ILE A 267 -14.93 11.46 -30.53
N ARG A 268 -15.10 10.54 -31.48
CA ARG A 268 -15.69 9.22 -31.33
C ARG A 268 -14.68 8.20 -30.81
N THR A 269 -13.48 8.21 -31.41
CA THR A 269 -12.29 7.49 -30.93
C THR A 269 -11.06 8.37 -31.11
N LEU A 270 -10.05 8.18 -30.25
CA LEU A 270 -8.76 8.85 -30.31
C LEU A 270 -7.64 7.82 -30.25
N ASP A 271 -6.95 7.60 -31.35
CA ASP A 271 -5.72 6.80 -31.42
C ASP A 271 -4.51 7.72 -31.20
N VAL A 272 -3.60 7.35 -30.30
CA VAL A 272 -2.39 8.14 -30.04
C VAL A 272 -1.14 7.26 -30.13
N GLU A 273 -0.22 7.62 -31.04
CA GLU A 273 1.15 7.08 -31.04
C GLU A 273 1.98 7.93 -30.06
N LEU A 274 2.13 7.48 -28.81
CA LEU A 274 2.80 8.23 -27.74
C LEU A 274 4.31 8.08 -27.81
N ASN A 275 5.03 9.19 -27.61
CA ASN A 275 6.48 9.20 -27.42
C ASN A 275 6.86 10.20 -26.31
N PHE A 276 7.31 9.67 -25.18
CA PHE A 276 7.68 10.39 -23.95
C PHE A 276 9.15 10.82 -23.97
N HIS A 277 9.51 11.64 -24.97
CA HIS A 277 10.86 12.16 -25.12
C HIS A 277 10.92 13.66 -24.80
N HIS A 278 12.01 14.10 -24.17
CA HIS A 278 12.22 15.51 -23.81
C HIS A 278 12.99 16.24 -24.91
N ASP A 279 12.24 16.80 -25.87
CA ASP A 279 12.81 17.62 -26.94
C ASP A 279 13.58 18.84 -26.39
N LYS A 280 14.84 18.94 -26.78
CA LYS A 280 15.76 20.03 -26.38
C LYS A 280 15.35 21.39 -26.93
N ALA A 281 14.59 21.47 -28.03
CA ALA A 281 14.06 22.74 -28.53
C ALA A 281 12.90 23.27 -27.66
N THR A 282 12.20 22.39 -26.95
CA THR A 282 11.14 22.71 -25.99
C THR A 282 11.68 22.89 -24.55
N ALA A 283 12.83 22.27 -24.23
CA ALA A 283 13.49 22.28 -22.91
C ALA A 283 13.91 23.66 -22.37
N ALA A 284 13.83 24.74 -23.16
CA ALA A 284 14.30 26.08 -22.77
C ALA A 284 13.56 26.74 -21.58
N LYS A 285 12.51 26.11 -21.04
CA LYS A 285 11.71 26.63 -19.91
C LYS A 285 11.29 25.61 -18.85
N LEU A 286 11.48 24.31 -19.08
CA LEU A 286 11.01 23.23 -18.21
C LEU A 286 12.10 22.19 -18.01
N THR A 287 12.21 21.64 -16.80
CA THR A 287 13.03 20.45 -16.57
C THR A 287 12.39 19.22 -17.22
N GLU A 288 13.20 18.19 -17.46
CA GLU A 288 12.72 16.91 -18.00
C GLU A 288 11.56 16.33 -17.19
N GLN A 289 11.67 16.33 -15.86
CA GLN A 289 10.61 15.88 -14.95
C GLN A 289 9.31 16.67 -15.14
N MET A 290 9.38 18.01 -15.23
CA MET A 290 8.19 18.86 -15.41
C MET A 290 7.53 18.65 -16.78
N ALA A 291 8.34 18.41 -17.82
CA ALA A 291 7.83 18.13 -19.16
C ALA A 291 7.13 16.77 -19.21
N LEU A 292 7.76 15.72 -18.69
CA LEU A 292 7.19 14.37 -18.65
C LEU A 292 5.94 14.32 -17.75
N GLU A 293 5.95 15.00 -16.59
CA GLU A 293 4.76 15.07 -15.72
C GLU A 293 3.57 15.80 -16.39
N ALA A 294 3.83 16.83 -17.22
CA ALA A 294 2.78 17.47 -18.02
C ALA A 294 2.21 16.54 -19.10
N GLN A 295 3.04 15.71 -19.73
CA GLN A 295 2.61 14.67 -20.69
C GLN A 295 1.74 13.61 -19.99
N VAL A 296 2.18 13.07 -18.86
CA VAL A 296 1.38 12.11 -18.06
C VAL A 296 0.05 12.71 -17.60
N LYS A 297 0.06 13.96 -17.11
CA LYS A 297 -1.18 14.66 -16.73
C LYS A 297 -2.15 14.85 -17.90
N THR A 298 -1.64 15.05 -19.11
CA THR A 298 -2.47 15.15 -20.32
C THR A 298 -3.15 13.80 -20.61
N LEU A 299 -2.44 12.68 -20.45
CA LEU A 299 -2.98 11.33 -20.58
C LEU A 299 -4.05 11.04 -19.50
N GLU A 300 -3.81 11.42 -18.25
CA GLU A 300 -4.78 11.33 -17.15
C GLU A 300 -6.04 12.18 -17.38
N MET A 301 -5.92 13.31 -18.08
CA MET A 301 -7.06 14.15 -18.44
C MET A 301 -7.87 13.57 -19.61
N LEU A 302 -7.25 12.89 -20.58
CA LEU A 302 -7.98 12.15 -21.63
C LEU A 302 -8.93 11.10 -21.02
N LEU A 303 -8.50 10.38 -19.97
CA LEU A 303 -9.33 9.40 -19.26
C LEU A 303 -10.65 9.97 -18.71
N LYS A 304 -10.80 11.29 -18.55
CA LYS A 304 -12.04 11.91 -18.04
C LYS A 304 -13.18 11.86 -19.04
N HIS A 305 -12.86 11.92 -20.34
CA HIS A 305 -13.81 11.94 -21.45
C HIS A 305 -13.83 10.61 -22.22
N PHE A 306 -12.71 9.87 -22.18
CA PHE A 306 -12.54 8.62 -22.89
C PHE A 306 -12.46 7.38 -21.97
N ARG A 307 -12.50 6.21 -22.61
CA ARG A 307 -12.20 4.86 -22.11
C ARG A 307 -11.07 4.27 -22.96
N VAL A 308 -10.27 3.36 -22.40
CA VAL A 308 -9.12 2.75 -23.09
C VAL A 308 -9.55 1.41 -23.68
N ALA A 309 -9.52 1.28 -25.01
CA ALA A 309 -9.90 0.05 -25.72
C ALA A 309 -8.75 -0.96 -25.84
N GLY A 310 -7.52 -0.48 -25.89
CA GLY A 310 -6.33 -1.30 -26.10
C GLY A 310 -5.05 -0.49 -26.19
N SER A 311 -3.91 -1.14 -26.00
CA SER A 311 -2.58 -0.55 -26.23
C SER A 311 -1.56 -1.57 -26.73
N THR A 312 -0.48 -1.10 -27.36
CA THR A 312 0.61 -1.98 -27.86
C THR A 312 1.59 -2.43 -26.77
N LEU A 313 1.35 -2.08 -25.51
CA LEU A 313 2.24 -2.36 -24.37
C LEU A 313 2.63 -3.84 -24.24
N GLU A 314 1.69 -4.77 -24.42
CA GLU A 314 2.00 -6.20 -24.30
C GLU A 314 2.85 -6.72 -25.47
N SER A 315 2.57 -6.29 -26.71
CA SER A 315 3.40 -6.66 -27.86
C SER A 315 4.77 -6.00 -27.84
N LEU A 316 4.88 -4.76 -27.33
CA LEU A 316 6.18 -4.14 -27.05
C LEU A 316 6.95 -4.94 -25.97
N ARG A 317 6.26 -5.44 -24.94
CA ARG A 317 6.87 -6.35 -23.96
C ARG A 317 7.29 -7.69 -24.57
N GLN A 318 6.59 -8.19 -25.60
CA GLN A 318 6.98 -9.40 -26.33
C GLN A 318 8.16 -9.16 -27.28
N ALA A 319 8.28 -7.97 -27.87
CA ALA A 319 9.43 -7.57 -28.67
C ALA A 319 10.70 -7.42 -27.81
N TRP A 320 10.56 -6.75 -26.66
CA TRP A 320 11.67 -6.22 -25.87
C TRP A 320 12.53 -7.31 -25.22
N GLN A 321 13.80 -7.34 -25.60
CA GLN A 321 14.83 -8.30 -25.21
C GLN A 321 16.06 -7.53 -24.68
N PRO A 322 15.99 -6.96 -23.46
CA PRO A 322 17.03 -6.08 -22.90
C PRO A 322 18.40 -6.77 -22.75
N GLU A 323 18.43 -8.11 -22.68
CA GLU A 323 19.66 -8.92 -22.66
C GLU A 323 20.40 -8.92 -24.00
N ARG A 324 19.71 -8.56 -25.10
CA ARG A 324 20.27 -8.45 -26.46
C ARG A 324 20.44 -6.99 -26.89
N GLU A 325 19.52 -6.12 -26.49
CA GLU A 325 19.49 -4.72 -26.90
C GLU A 325 20.52 -3.84 -26.17
N CYS A 326 20.93 -4.21 -24.96
CA CYS A 326 21.82 -3.38 -24.14
C CYS A 326 23.22 -3.98 -24.01
N GLU A 327 24.18 -3.37 -24.72
CA GLU A 327 25.60 -3.72 -24.63
C GLU A 327 26.07 -3.80 -23.18
N ARG A 328 26.73 -4.93 -22.83
CA ARG A 328 27.36 -5.16 -21.52
C ARG A 328 26.42 -4.99 -20.31
N GLN A 329 25.14 -5.36 -20.47
CA GLN A 329 24.12 -5.29 -19.42
C GLN A 329 23.88 -3.87 -18.85
N GLN A 330 24.10 -2.82 -19.67
CA GLN A 330 23.91 -1.43 -19.24
C GLN A 330 23.13 -0.59 -20.27
N CYS A 331 21.80 -0.59 -20.15
CA CYS A 331 20.93 0.33 -20.85
C CYS A 331 21.07 1.76 -20.29
N MET A 332 20.80 2.77 -21.14
CA MET A 332 20.39 4.09 -20.62
C MET A 332 19.00 3.97 -19.99
N GLU A 333 18.74 4.72 -18.92
CA GLU A 333 17.37 4.80 -18.36
C GLU A 333 16.48 5.60 -19.33
N PRO A 334 15.32 5.08 -19.75
CA PRO A 334 14.44 5.74 -20.71
C PRO A 334 13.71 6.92 -20.10
N GLY A 335 13.01 7.70 -20.94
CA GLY A 335 12.18 8.83 -20.51
C GLY A 335 11.25 8.47 -19.33
N ILE A 336 10.45 7.42 -19.51
CA ILE A 336 9.54 6.85 -18.49
C ILE A 336 9.65 5.32 -18.49
N ARG A 337 9.56 4.70 -17.30
CA ARG A 337 9.49 3.24 -17.12
C ARG A 337 8.64 2.87 -15.90
N THR A 338 8.07 1.68 -15.87
CA THR A 338 7.34 1.17 -14.70
C THR A 338 8.27 0.91 -13.49
N ALA A 339 7.69 0.67 -12.31
CA ALA A 339 8.37 0.07 -11.15
C ALA A 339 8.76 -1.38 -11.45
N GLY A 340 7.94 -2.08 -12.23
CA GLY A 340 8.31 -3.29 -12.95
C GLY A 340 9.31 -3.07 -14.09
N GLY A 341 10.00 -1.93 -14.17
CA GLY A 341 11.11 -1.60 -15.08
C GLY A 341 10.84 -1.62 -16.58
N PHE A 342 9.62 -1.90 -17.02
CA PHE A 342 9.25 -1.88 -18.45
C PHE A 342 9.38 -0.49 -19.05
N ASN A 343 10.04 -0.36 -20.21
CA ASN A 343 10.17 0.90 -20.93
C ASN A 343 8.82 1.38 -21.47
N LEU A 344 8.41 2.60 -21.14
CA LEU A 344 7.18 3.24 -21.60
C LEU A 344 7.44 4.45 -22.51
N GLU A 345 8.69 4.65 -22.97
CA GLU A 345 9.10 5.77 -23.80
C GLU A 345 8.30 5.88 -25.11
N ARG A 346 7.92 4.76 -25.74
CA ARG A 346 7.06 4.78 -26.93
C ARG A 346 6.07 3.62 -26.95
N PHE A 347 4.79 3.91 -27.11
CA PHE A 347 3.73 2.94 -27.37
C PHE A 347 2.48 3.59 -27.98
N ASP A 348 1.57 2.78 -28.47
CA ASP A 348 0.32 3.24 -29.09
C ASP A 348 -0.88 2.86 -28.20
N ILE A 349 -1.87 3.74 -28.12
CA ILE A 349 -3.08 3.58 -27.31
C ILE A 349 -4.32 3.99 -28.11
N THR A 350 -5.41 3.22 -27.99
CA THR A 350 -6.70 3.58 -28.56
C THR A 350 -7.73 3.92 -27.48
N PHE A 351 -8.29 5.12 -27.58
CA PHE A 351 -9.36 5.65 -26.74
C PHE A 351 -10.72 5.63 -27.45
N VAL A 352 -11.81 5.44 -26.70
CA VAL A 352 -13.21 5.50 -27.16
C VAL A 352 -14.00 6.47 -26.28
N HIS A 353 -14.88 7.30 -26.84
CA HIS A 353 -15.67 8.25 -26.04
C HIS A 353 -16.59 7.54 -25.05
N ARG A 354 -16.67 8.04 -23.80
CA ARG A 354 -17.41 7.39 -22.70
C ARG A 354 -18.86 7.08 -23.04
N ASP A 355 -19.57 7.98 -23.73
CA ASP A 355 -20.99 7.80 -24.07
C ASP A 355 -21.27 6.64 -25.04
N LEU A 356 -20.24 6.15 -25.75
CA LEU A 356 -20.36 5.01 -26.67
C LEU A 356 -20.27 3.68 -25.94
N VAL A 357 -19.65 3.62 -24.77
CA VAL A 357 -19.26 2.39 -24.07
C VAL A 357 -19.58 2.51 -22.57
N SER A 358 -20.62 1.79 -22.15
CA SER A 358 -20.91 1.59 -20.74
C SER A 358 -19.67 0.98 -20.05
N PRO A 359 -19.28 1.44 -18.85
CA PRO A 359 -18.19 0.83 -18.10
C PRO A 359 -18.51 -0.64 -17.83
N ASP A 360 -17.49 -1.48 -17.76
CA ASP A 360 -17.66 -2.86 -17.32
C ASP A 360 -18.15 -2.87 -15.86
N PRO A 361 -19.32 -3.45 -15.54
CA PRO A 361 -19.81 -3.53 -14.16
C PRO A 361 -18.91 -4.36 -13.23
N GLY A 362 -17.97 -5.15 -13.77
CA GLY A 362 -16.92 -5.83 -13.02
C GLY A 362 -15.64 -5.02 -12.80
N ILE A 363 -15.42 -3.90 -13.52
CA ILE A 363 -14.20 -3.09 -13.46
C ILE A 363 -14.55 -1.67 -12.96
N VAL A 364 -14.88 -1.58 -11.67
CA VAL A 364 -15.13 -0.29 -11.01
C VAL A 364 -13.80 0.40 -10.71
N GLN A 365 -13.20 1.05 -11.71
CA GLN A 365 -12.12 2.01 -11.49
C GLN A 365 -12.65 3.24 -10.72
N TYR A 366 -12.63 3.17 -9.40
CA TYR A 366 -12.46 4.36 -8.60
C TYR A 366 -11.04 4.88 -8.82
N PRO A 367 -10.84 6.12 -9.29
CA PRO A 367 -9.54 6.76 -9.17
C PRO A 367 -9.30 7.02 -7.68
N LEU A 368 -8.64 6.08 -7.01
CA LEU A 368 -7.95 6.36 -5.76
C LEU A 368 -6.95 7.47 -6.06
N GLU A 369 -7.25 8.71 -5.67
CA GLU A 369 -6.31 9.82 -5.78
C GLU A 369 -5.16 9.55 -4.80
N PHE A 370 -4.14 8.85 -5.30
CA PHE A 370 -2.84 8.60 -4.67
C PHE A 370 -2.10 9.92 -4.44
N SER A 371 -2.61 10.69 -3.48
CA SER A 371 -2.25 12.08 -3.27
C SER A 371 -0.81 12.19 -2.77
N THR A 372 0.06 12.66 -3.67
CA THR A 372 1.45 13.05 -3.38
C THR A 372 1.59 14.19 -2.36
N LYS A 373 0.46 14.69 -1.82
CA LYS A 373 0.37 15.75 -0.81
C LYS A 373 -0.10 15.27 0.56
N CYS A 374 -0.31 13.97 0.78
CA CYS A 374 -0.61 13.45 2.11
C CYS A 374 0.54 13.70 3.08
N ARG A 375 0.37 14.70 3.95
CA ARG A 375 1.27 14.97 5.08
C ARG A 375 0.75 14.20 6.29
N TYR A 376 1.46 13.13 6.64
CA TYR A 376 1.32 12.50 7.94
C TYR A 376 1.95 13.43 8.98
N GLU A 377 1.10 14.11 9.74
CA GLU A 377 1.52 14.69 11.02
C GLU A 377 1.73 13.52 11.99
N ALA A 378 2.94 13.38 12.53
CA ALA A 378 3.31 12.31 13.45
C ALA A 378 2.63 12.49 14.82
N SER A 379 1.33 12.19 14.85
CA SER A 379 0.48 12.20 16.03
C SER A 379 0.65 10.90 16.81
N SER A 380 1.06 10.98 18.08
CA SER A 380 1.13 9.82 18.98
C SER A 380 -0.24 9.33 19.47
N SER A 381 -1.34 9.96 19.04
CA SER A 381 -2.69 9.40 19.13
C SER A 381 -3.16 8.95 17.76
N VAL A 382 -3.35 7.64 17.61
CA VAL A 382 -3.99 6.99 16.47
C VAL A 382 -5.48 7.37 16.50
N THR A 383 -5.85 8.42 15.77
CA THR A 383 -7.23 8.94 15.74
C THR A 383 -7.84 8.79 14.36
N LEU A 384 -8.98 8.11 14.29
CA LEU A 384 -9.75 7.89 13.07
C LEU A 384 -10.02 9.22 12.34
N ARG A 385 -9.46 9.37 11.13
CA ARG A 385 -9.55 10.57 10.28
C ARG A 385 -10.79 10.51 9.37
N HIS A 386 -11.34 11.67 9.01
CA HIS A 386 -12.43 11.77 8.04
C HIS A 386 -11.91 12.26 6.68
N GLY A 387 -11.98 11.41 5.67
CA GLY A 387 -11.48 11.67 4.32
C GLY A 387 -11.54 10.41 3.44
N VAL A 388 -11.15 10.53 2.16
CA VAL A 388 -10.85 9.35 1.33
C VAL A 388 -9.56 8.73 1.87
N PRO A 389 -9.52 7.43 2.22
CA PRO A 389 -8.36 6.81 2.86
C PRO A 389 -7.05 7.10 2.13
N CYS A 390 -6.20 7.94 2.71
CA CYS A 390 -4.88 8.16 2.13
C CYS A 390 -3.98 6.95 2.39
N ILE A 391 -3.78 6.19 1.32
CA ILE A 391 -2.79 5.12 1.24
C ILE A 391 -1.83 5.54 0.12
N PRO A 392 -0.56 5.83 0.42
CA PRO A 392 0.41 6.15 -0.61
C PRO A 392 0.71 4.86 -1.41
N PRO A 393 0.97 4.95 -2.72
CA PRO A 393 1.43 3.78 -3.47
C PRO A 393 2.82 3.42 -2.91
N ALA A 394 2.95 2.25 -2.29
CA ALA A 394 4.20 1.89 -1.62
C ALA A 394 5.36 1.87 -2.62
N LYS A 395 6.43 2.60 -2.30
CA LYS A 395 7.66 2.70 -3.12
C LYS A 395 8.28 1.32 -3.37
N PHE A 396 8.06 0.39 -2.45
CA PHE A 396 8.43 -1.01 -2.55
C PHE A 396 7.25 -1.89 -2.16
N TRP A 397 7.05 -2.97 -2.91
CA TRP A 397 6.17 -4.05 -2.49
C TRP A 397 6.93 -4.96 -1.52
N PRO A 398 6.44 -5.17 -0.28
CA PRO A 398 7.18 -5.91 0.75
C PRO A 398 7.01 -7.45 0.68
N TYR A 399 6.07 -7.95 -0.12
CA TYR A 399 5.67 -9.36 -0.11
C TYR A 399 6.37 -10.21 -1.18
N ALA A 400 6.83 -11.39 -0.78
CA ALA A 400 7.53 -12.34 -1.65
C ALA A 400 6.63 -12.87 -2.76
N THR A 401 5.43 -13.35 -2.39
CA THR A 401 4.33 -13.59 -3.33
C THR A 401 3.51 -12.31 -3.52
N ARG A 402 3.01 -12.10 -4.74
CA ARG A 402 2.20 -10.95 -5.14
C ARG A 402 1.04 -11.43 -5.99
N VAL A 403 0.12 -12.09 -5.33
CA VAL A 403 -1.06 -12.75 -5.89
C VAL A 403 -2.07 -11.67 -6.30
N ALA A 404 -2.29 -11.53 -7.61
CA ALA A 404 -3.07 -10.43 -8.18
C ALA A 404 -4.54 -10.38 -7.72
N TRP A 405 -5.12 -11.48 -7.24
CA TRP A 405 -6.46 -11.44 -6.63
C TRP A 405 -6.45 -10.83 -5.23
N ARG A 406 -5.38 -10.95 -4.44
CA ARG A 406 -5.28 -10.34 -3.10
C ARG A 406 -5.29 -8.82 -3.18
N SER A 407 -4.49 -8.24 -4.08
CA SER A 407 -4.53 -6.80 -4.41
C SER A 407 -5.90 -6.33 -4.90
N ALA A 408 -6.51 -7.08 -5.83
CA ALA A 408 -7.84 -6.74 -6.37
C ALA A 408 -8.97 -6.82 -5.32
N LEU A 409 -8.89 -7.76 -4.35
CA LEU A 409 -9.80 -7.80 -3.21
C LEU A 409 -9.55 -6.63 -2.25
N GLY A 410 -8.30 -6.27 -1.99
CA GLY A 410 -7.96 -5.15 -1.11
C GLY A 410 -8.43 -3.80 -1.64
N ASP A 411 -8.25 -3.53 -2.93
CA ASP A 411 -8.74 -2.28 -3.55
C ASP A 411 -10.28 -2.18 -3.49
N ARG A 412 -10.99 -3.31 -3.57
CA ARG A 412 -12.45 -3.38 -3.38
C ARG A 412 -12.87 -3.14 -1.93
N ILE A 413 -12.11 -3.66 -0.96
CA ILE A 413 -12.28 -3.31 0.45
C ILE A 413 -12.10 -1.79 0.63
N LEU A 414 -11.01 -1.20 0.12
CA LEU A 414 -10.76 0.24 0.22
C LEU A 414 -11.94 1.05 -0.34
N ALA A 415 -12.45 0.69 -1.51
CA ALA A 415 -13.61 1.34 -2.12
C ALA A 415 -14.88 1.26 -1.23
N ALA A 416 -15.14 0.10 -0.62
CA ALA A 416 -16.25 -0.10 0.32
C ALA A 416 -16.07 0.61 1.68
N LEU A 417 -14.86 1.14 1.95
CA LEU A 417 -14.51 1.84 3.19
C LEU A 417 -14.33 3.37 3.01
N ILE A 418 -14.56 3.92 1.81
CA ILE A 418 -14.56 5.37 1.57
C ILE A 418 -15.78 6.00 2.29
N PRO A 419 -15.58 7.03 3.14
CA PRO A 419 -16.68 7.73 3.80
C PRO A 419 -17.67 8.36 2.81
N SER A 420 -18.90 7.84 2.78
CA SER A 420 -19.98 8.30 1.90
C SER A 420 -20.88 9.37 2.54
N VAL A 421 -20.51 9.89 3.72
CA VAL A 421 -21.07 11.10 4.34
C VAL A 421 -19.97 12.05 4.78
N THR A 422 -20.22 13.36 4.65
CA THR A 422 -19.34 14.40 5.20
C THR A 422 -19.69 14.76 6.64
N ALA A 423 -18.71 15.29 7.37
CA ALA A 423 -18.94 15.87 8.69
C ALA A 423 -20.06 16.93 8.72
N LYS A 424 -20.29 17.67 7.63
CA LYS A 424 -21.41 18.62 7.52
C LYS A 424 -22.76 17.91 7.45
N GLU A 425 -22.89 16.90 6.59
CA GLU A 425 -24.13 16.12 6.43
C GLU A 425 -24.48 15.37 7.74
N CYS A 426 -23.48 14.91 8.49
CA CYS A 426 -23.66 14.30 9.81
C CYS A 426 -23.90 15.27 10.98
N GLY A 427 -23.90 16.59 10.79
CA GLY A 427 -24.01 17.57 11.89
C GLY A 427 -22.84 17.53 12.88
N GLY A 428 -21.66 17.18 12.36
CA GLY A 428 -20.46 16.77 13.08
C GLY A 428 -20.24 15.24 12.98
N ILE A 429 -18.99 14.83 12.80
CA ILE A 429 -18.56 13.46 13.10
C ILE A 429 -17.86 13.51 14.46
N GLN A 430 -18.11 12.51 15.29
CA GLN A 430 -17.49 12.36 16.60
C GLN A 430 -16.66 11.08 16.58
N THR A 431 -15.42 11.15 17.05
CA THR A 431 -14.55 9.98 17.21
C THR A 431 -14.19 9.76 18.67
N TYR A 432 -13.87 8.52 19.01
CA TYR A 432 -13.34 8.11 20.30
C TYR A 432 -12.73 6.73 20.14
N ASP A 433 -11.44 6.59 20.46
CA ASP A 433 -10.67 5.39 20.13
C ASP A 433 -10.82 5.06 18.61
N ASN A 434 -10.98 3.78 18.26
CA ASN A 434 -11.10 3.28 16.90
C ASN A 434 -12.48 3.49 16.23
N GLU A 435 -13.35 4.33 16.79
CA GLU A 435 -14.78 4.39 16.43
C GLU A 435 -15.24 5.78 15.98
N ALA A 436 -16.16 5.84 15.00
CA ALA A 436 -16.72 7.08 14.45
C ALA A 436 -18.27 7.09 14.44
N TRP A 437 -18.87 8.15 14.98
CA TRP A 437 -20.33 8.34 14.99
C TRP A 437 -20.77 9.60 14.26
N CYS A 438 -21.79 9.44 13.41
CA CYS A 438 -22.52 10.53 12.77
C CYS A 438 -23.39 11.26 13.82
N ALA A 439 -23.11 12.53 14.13
CA ALA A 439 -23.75 13.20 15.27
C ALA A 439 -25.27 13.36 15.12
N ALA A 440 -25.79 13.45 13.88
CA ALA A 440 -27.22 13.43 13.59
C ALA A 440 -27.90 12.14 14.09
N ALA A 441 -27.31 10.98 13.80
CA ALA A 441 -27.83 9.68 14.25
C ALA A 441 -27.80 9.50 15.78
N MET A 442 -26.81 10.09 16.45
CA MET A 442 -26.69 10.08 17.92
C MET A 442 -27.57 11.14 18.62
N ARG A 443 -28.09 12.14 17.90
CA ARG A 443 -28.93 13.24 18.43
C ARG A 443 -30.41 13.17 18.02
N HIS A 444 -30.77 12.26 17.11
CA HIS A 444 -32.16 12.06 16.66
C HIS A 444 -33.12 11.84 17.85
N PRO A 445 -34.36 12.39 17.86
CA PRO A 445 -35.22 12.37 19.06
C PRO A 445 -35.35 11.00 19.75
N ASN A 446 -35.60 9.94 18.98
CA ASN A 446 -35.71 8.56 19.47
C ASN A 446 -34.37 7.90 19.91
N THR A 447 -33.24 8.62 20.07
CA THR A 447 -32.01 7.98 20.61
C THR A 447 -32.18 7.52 22.05
N VAL A 448 -33.03 8.18 22.84
CA VAL A 448 -33.30 7.82 24.24
C VAL A 448 -34.01 6.45 24.37
N GLU A 449 -34.68 6.02 23.30
CA GLU A 449 -35.36 4.72 23.17
C GLU A 449 -34.49 3.66 22.47
N ALA A 450 -33.35 4.06 21.88
CA ALA A 450 -32.45 3.16 21.19
C ALA A 450 -31.62 2.34 22.17
N THR A 451 -31.29 1.09 21.79
CA THR A 451 -30.45 0.18 22.59
C THR A 451 -29.14 -0.10 21.86
N GLY A 452 -28.01 -0.10 22.58
CA GLY A 452 -26.73 -0.58 22.07
C GLY A 452 -26.60 -2.09 22.23
N LEU A 453 -26.22 -2.80 21.16
CA LEU A 453 -25.89 -4.23 21.17
C LEU A 453 -24.41 -4.37 20.83
N SER A 454 -23.60 -4.92 21.74
CA SER A 454 -22.14 -5.08 21.56
C SER A 454 -21.76 -6.55 21.66
N TYR A 455 -21.05 -7.08 20.66
CA TYR A 455 -20.71 -8.50 20.53
C TYR A 455 -19.20 -8.70 20.34
N GLY A 456 -18.65 -9.74 20.97
CA GLY A 456 -17.20 -9.96 21.02
C GLY A 456 -16.54 -8.93 21.94
N ILE A 457 -16.83 -9.02 23.24
CA ILE A 457 -16.37 -8.05 24.24
C ILE A 457 -15.30 -8.71 25.11
N GLU A 458 -14.12 -8.09 25.21
CA GLU A 458 -13.04 -8.63 26.06
C GLU A 458 -13.25 -8.31 27.56
N ALA A 459 -12.18 -7.94 28.28
CA ALA A 459 -12.24 -7.42 29.63
C ALA A 459 -12.86 -6.01 29.71
N ARG A 460 -12.96 -5.30 28.58
CA ARG A 460 -13.50 -3.94 28.44
C ARG A 460 -14.16 -3.76 27.07
N ASP A 461 -15.15 -2.88 26.95
CA ASP A 461 -15.70 -2.45 25.66
C ASP A 461 -15.89 -0.92 25.64
N LEU A 462 -14.93 -0.23 25.02
CA LEU A 462 -14.89 1.23 24.95
C LEU A 462 -16.07 1.82 24.17
N TRP A 463 -16.63 1.07 23.20
CA TRP A 463 -17.78 1.49 22.41
C TRP A 463 -19.04 1.63 23.27
N SER A 464 -19.41 0.58 24.01
CA SER A 464 -20.60 0.62 24.86
C SER A 464 -20.45 1.58 26.04
N GLU A 465 -19.25 1.69 26.64
CA GLU A 465 -18.96 2.76 27.62
C GLU A 465 -19.20 4.15 27.00
N HIS A 466 -18.71 4.43 25.79
CA HIS A 466 -18.85 5.74 25.16
C HIS A 466 -20.30 6.10 24.87
N ILE A 467 -21.07 5.22 24.21
CA ILE A 467 -22.46 5.55 23.86
C ILE A 467 -23.36 5.67 25.11
N THR A 468 -23.08 4.88 26.14
CA THR A 468 -23.78 4.95 27.44
C THR A 468 -23.49 6.28 28.13
N ASN A 469 -22.20 6.65 28.24
CA ASN A 469 -21.77 7.81 29.02
C ASN A 469 -22.02 9.14 28.32
N LYS A 470 -22.01 9.17 26.98
CA LYS A 470 -22.10 10.40 26.18
C LYS A 470 -23.47 10.66 25.57
N PHE A 471 -24.19 9.61 25.19
CA PHE A 471 -25.50 9.71 24.53
C PHE A 471 -26.67 9.16 25.36
N GLY A 472 -26.39 8.51 26.49
CA GLY A 472 -27.43 7.98 27.38
C GLY A 472 -28.13 6.72 26.84
N VAL A 473 -27.51 6.02 25.89
CA VAL A 473 -28.01 4.76 25.31
C VAL A 473 -27.75 3.60 26.29
N PRO A 474 -28.76 2.82 26.72
CA PRO A 474 -28.53 1.57 27.46
C PRO A 474 -27.87 0.52 26.57
N ALA A 475 -27.02 -0.33 27.14
CA ALA A 475 -26.22 -1.31 26.40
C ALA A 475 -26.46 -2.76 26.85
N LEU A 476 -26.60 -3.66 25.88
CA LEU A 476 -26.63 -5.12 26.04
C LEU A 476 -25.35 -5.68 25.43
N LEU A 477 -24.58 -6.41 26.23
CA LEU A 477 -23.24 -6.87 25.88
C LEU A 477 -23.20 -8.41 25.82
N TYR A 478 -22.56 -8.97 24.82
CA TYR A 478 -22.67 -10.39 24.46
C TYR A 478 -21.29 -11.00 24.17
N ASP A 479 -20.88 -11.98 24.98
CA ASP A 479 -19.66 -12.77 24.73
C ASP A 479 -19.72 -14.13 25.45
N CYS A 480 -19.45 -15.23 24.74
CA CYS A 480 -19.43 -16.59 25.31
C CYS A 480 -18.01 -17.21 25.46
N PHE A 481 -16.95 -16.51 25.03
CA PHE A 481 -15.55 -16.95 25.16
C PHE A 481 -14.92 -16.41 26.46
N VAL A 482 -15.32 -15.21 26.88
CA VAL A 482 -14.77 -14.49 28.02
C VAL A 482 -15.30 -15.05 29.34
N ASN A 483 -14.41 -15.73 30.06
CA ASN A 483 -14.72 -16.34 31.35
C ASN A 483 -15.25 -15.29 32.37
N PRO A 484 -16.50 -15.42 32.88
CA PRO A 484 -17.10 -14.44 33.77
C PRO A 484 -16.27 -14.11 35.02
N ARG A 485 -15.41 -15.04 35.48
CA ARG A 485 -14.61 -14.82 36.70
C ARG A 485 -13.53 -13.73 36.53
N VAL A 486 -13.07 -13.50 35.30
CA VAL A 486 -11.97 -12.56 34.98
C VAL A 486 -12.40 -11.27 34.29
N SER A 487 -13.52 -11.24 33.55
CA SER A 487 -14.07 -9.98 33.01
C SER A 487 -14.98 -9.31 34.04
N PRO A 488 -14.68 -8.07 34.48
CA PRO A 488 -15.55 -7.31 35.38
C PRO A 488 -16.91 -7.00 34.75
N LEU A 489 -16.98 -6.85 33.41
CA LEU A 489 -18.21 -6.60 32.66
C LEU A 489 -19.18 -7.77 32.79
N ILE A 490 -18.75 -8.97 32.37
CA ILE A 490 -19.57 -10.19 32.36
C ILE A 490 -19.96 -10.62 33.78
N SER A 491 -19.11 -10.35 34.79
CA SER A 491 -19.46 -10.61 36.21
C SER A 491 -20.31 -9.53 36.89
N GLY A 492 -20.74 -8.48 36.19
CA GLY A 492 -21.55 -7.40 36.77
C GLY A 492 -20.84 -6.59 37.85
N ARG A 493 -19.49 -6.61 37.87
CA ARG A 493 -18.66 -5.93 38.88
C ARG A 493 -18.32 -4.49 38.51
N VAL A 494 -18.62 -4.07 37.28
CA VAL A 494 -18.42 -2.68 36.82
C VAL A 494 -19.48 -1.76 37.42
N HIS A 495 -19.10 -0.50 37.69
CA HIS A 495 -20.02 0.53 38.18
C HIS A 495 -21.12 0.83 37.15
N ASN A 496 -22.30 0.27 37.40
CA ASN A 496 -23.46 0.28 36.52
C ASN A 496 -24.47 1.38 36.92
N ALA A 497 -25.06 2.06 35.94
CA ALA A 497 -26.02 3.16 36.09
C ALA A 497 -25.61 4.32 37.04
N THR A 498 -24.30 4.61 37.18
CA THR A 498 -23.86 5.65 38.13
C THR A 498 -23.83 7.04 37.49
N ARG A 499 -24.47 8.04 38.13
CA ARG A 499 -24.49 9.44 37.67
C ARG A 499 -23.11 10.16 37.69
N ALA A 500 -22.02 9.45 37.99
CA ALA A 500 -20.73 10.04 38.36
C ALA A 500 -19.50 9.40 37.68
N CYS A 501 -19.65 8.67 36.57
CA CYS A 501 -18.53 8.07 35.84
C CYS A 501 -17.38 9.06 35.52
N TYR A 502 -17.67 10.35 35.37
CA TYR A 502 -16.71 11.42 35.14
C TYR A 502 -15.70 11.68 36.29
N LYS A 503 -15.85 11.00 37.44
CA LYS A 503 -14.93 11.09 38.59
C LYS A 503 -14.05 9.84 38.79
N LEU A 504 -14.25 8.79 38.01
CA LEU A 504 -13.46 7.57 38.11
C LEU A 504 -12.18 7.68 37.27
N THR A 505 -11.11 7.02 37.72
CA THR A 505 -9.83 6.99 36.99
C THR A 505 -9.97 6.23 35.67
N ALA A 506 -9.24 6.62 34.63
CA ALA A 506 -9.34 6.05 33.28
C ALA A 506 -9.14 4.52 33.18
N ALA A 507 -8.54 3.90 34.21
CA ALA A 507 -8.34 2.45 34.33
C ALA A 507 -9.59 1.64 34.73
N SER A 508 -10.67 2.28 35.21
CA SER A 508 -11.91 1.60 35.60
C SER A 508 -13.05 1.91 34.64
N ALA A 509 -13.62 0.87 34.03
CA ALA A 509 -14.85 0.96 33.25
C ALA A 509 -16.01 1.52 34.09
N CYS A 510 -16.94 2.25 33.45
CA CYS A 510 -18.14 2.77 34.11
C CYS A 510 -19.26 3.07 33.11
N TYR A 511 -20.51 2.86 33.54
CA TYR A 511 -21.70 3.06 32.72
C TYR A 511 -22.68 4.02 33.42
N ALA A 512 -23.00 5.14 32.77
CA ALA A 512 -23.92 6.16 33.28
C ALA A 512 -25.41 5.78 33.19
N ARG A 513 -25.72 4.69 32.50
CA ARG A 513 -27.05 4.06 32.34
C ARG A 513 -26.90 2.56 32.65
N PRO A 514 -28.00 1.82 32.86
CA PRO A 514 -27.93 0.37 32.99
C PRO A 514 -27.32 -0.29 31.74
N TYR A 515 -26.27 -1.09 31.95
CA TYR A 515 -25.86 -2.14 31.01
C TYR A 515 -26.31 -3.52 31.51
N GLN A 516 -26.45 -4.48 30.60
CA GLN A 516 -26.61 -5.91 30.91
C GLN A 516 -25.58 -6.71 30.10
N ALA A 517 -25.15 -7.87 30.63
CA ALA A 517 -24.17 -8.73 29.97
C ALA A 517 -24.67 -10.19 29.92
N PHE A 518 -24.46 -10.85 28.78
CA PHE A 518 -24.95 -12.19 28.48
C PHE A 518 -23.81 -13.10 28.03
N PRO A 519 -23.66 -14.32 28.60
CA PRO A 519 -22.63 -15.29 28.21
C PRO A 519 -23.03 -16.05 26.93
N ILE A 520 -23.34 -15.31 25.86
CA ILE A 520 -23.99 -15.78 24.63
C ILE A 520 -23.25 -15.19 23.44
N CYS A 521 -22.94 -16.04 22.44
CA CYS A 521 -22.33 -15.61 21.18
C CYS A 521 -23.39 -15.44 20.06
N LEU A 522 -22.99 -14.78 18.98
CA LEU A 522 -23.77 -14.77 17.75
C LEU A 522 -23.55 -16.04 16.93
N ARG A 523 -24.58 -16.46 16.21
CA ARG A 523 -24.53 -17.52 15.18
C ARG A 523 -25.41 -17.18 13.99
N GLY A 524 -25.19 -17.85 12.87
CA GLY A 524 -26.15 -17.88 11.77
C GLY A 524 -27.47 -18.54 12.17
N ASP A 525 -28.57 -18.12 11.55
CA ASP A 525 -29.92 -18.70 11.63
C ASP A 525 -29.86 -20.23 11.35
N SER A 526 -28.88 -20.69 10.54
CA SER A 526 -28.63 -22.09 10.17
C SER A 526 -27.74 -22.93 11.11
N GLU A 527 -27.04 -22.32 12.06
CA GLU A 527 -26.10 -22.98 12.99
C GLU A 527 -26.81 -23.48 14.28
N PRO A 528 -26.27 -24.47 15.02
CA PRO A 528 -26.92 -24.97 16.24
C PRO A 528 -26.89 -23.94 17.38
N ALA A 529 -27.98 -23.83 18.15
CA ALA A 529 -28.11 -22.87 19.26
C ALA A 529 -27.27 -23.21 20.51
N VAL A 530 -26.68 -24.41 20.56
CA VAL A 530 -25.72 -24.86 21.57
C VAL A 530 -24.65 -25.69 20.88
N ASP A 531 -23.36 -25.45 21.18
CA ASP A 531 -22.25 -26.25 20.63
C ASP A 531 -21.89 -27.46 21.50
N GLU A 532 -20.94 -28.28 21.05
CA GLU A 532 -20.41 -29.43 21.80
C GLU A 532 -19.77 -29.04 23.15
N GLY A 533 -19.35 -27.77 23.30
CA GLY A 533 -18.83 -27.20 24.55
C GLY A 533 -19.90 -26.71 25.52
N GLY A 534 -21.19 -26.75 25.15
CA GLY A 534 -22.30 -26.22 25.95
C GLY A 534 -22.40 -24.69 25.96
N ARG A 535 -21.75 -23.99 25.02
CA ARG A 535 -21.88 -22.54 24.85
C ARG A 535 -23.18 -22.23 24.13
N HIS A 536 -23.86 -21.16 24.54
CA HIS A 536 -25.14 -20.74 23.97
C HIS A 536 -24.95 -19.72 22.83
N PHE A 537 -25.72 -19.89 21.76
CA PHE A 537 -25.64 -19.08 20.56
C PHE A 537 -27.04 -18.61 20.11
N GLN A 538 -27.18 -17.29 19.95
CA GLN A 538 -28.40 -16.64 19.48
C GLN A 538 -28.13 -15.88 18.18
N THR A 539 -29.15 -15.62 17.38
CA THR A 539 -28.99 -14.95 16.09
C THR A 539 -29.30 -13.47 16.23
N LEU A 540 -28.62 -12.62 15.45
CA LEU A 540 -28.86 -11.17 15.49
C LEU A 540 -30.34 -10.83 15.16
N SER A 541 -30.99 -11.69 14.37
CA SER A 541 -32.42 -11.66 14.06
C SER A 541 -33.31 -11.70 15.31
N GLU A 542 -32.94 -12.50 16.31
CA GLU A 542 -33.69 -12.67 17.55
C GLU A 542 -33.57 -11.39 18.41
N HIS A 543 -32.34 -10.86 18.53
CA HIS A 543 -32.06 -9.65 19.32
C HIS A 543 -32.68 -8.38 18.73
N VAL A 544 -32.69 -8.21 17.40
CA VAL A 544 -33.41 -7.08 16.77
C VAL A 544 -34.91 -7.37 16.57
N GLY A 545 -35.39 -8.58 16.88
CA GLY A 545 -36.73 -9.05 16.55
C GLY A 545 -37.86 -8.19 17.11
N SER A 546 -37.74 -7.75 18.36
CA SER A 546 -38.76 -6.95 19.07
C SER A 546 -38.71 -5.45 18.80
N GLY A 547 -37.58 -4.91 18.33
CA GLY A 547 -37.40 -3.46 18.17
C GLY A 547 -38.07 -2.87 16.92
N GLY A 548 -38.27 -1.55 16.95
CA GLY A 548 -38.80 -0.78 15.83
C GLY A 548 -37.74 -0.41 14.78
N ARG A 549 -38.12 0.43 13.82
CA ARG A 549 -37.19 1.02 12.84
C ARG A 549 -36.18 1.92 13.55
N LEU A 550 -34.90 1.83 13.20
CA LEU A 550 -33.78 2.61 13.78
C LEU A 550 -33.69 2.58 15.33
N SER A 551 -34.02 1.46 15.97
CA SER A 551 -33.97 1.29 17.43
C SER A 551 -32.66 0.70 17.97
N PHE A 552 -31.74 0.23 17.13
CA PHE A 552 -30.50 -0.41 17.60
C PHE A 552 -29.23 0.27 17.11
N HIS A 553 -28.31 0.58 18.02
CA HIS A 553 -26.89 0.73 17.69
C HIS A 553 -26.24 -0.66 17.81
N VAL A 554 -25.40 -1.07 16.87
CA VAL A 554 -24.79 -2.41 16.86
C VAL A 554 -23.28 -2.29 16.71
N LYS A 555 -22.52 -3.07 17.50
CA LYS A 555 -21.07 -3.28 17.35
C LYS A 555 -20.76 -4.77 17.29
N LEU A 556 -20.10 -5.20 16.22
CA LEU A 556 -19.64 -6.57 16.01
C LEU A 556 -18.12 -6.58 15.96
N SER A 557 -17.47 -7.39 16.78
CA SER A 557 -16.18 -7.98 16.37
C SER A 557 -16.45 -9.22 15.53
N ILE A 558 -15.71 -9.39 14.45
CA ILE A 558 -15.94 -10.44 13.45
C ILE A 558 -14.64 -11.21 13.23
N ASP A 559 -14.55 -12.37 13.87
CA ASP A 559 -13.45 -13.32 13.78
C ASP A 559 -13.89 -14.74 13.40
N GLY A 560 -15.16 -14.99 13.05
CA GLY A 560 -15.58 -16.26 12.45
C GLY A 560 -17.03 -16.29 11.96
N SER A 561 -17.90 -16.87 12.80
CA SER A 561 -19.33 -17.11 12.54
C SER A 561 -20.11 -15.86 12.11
N GLU A 562 -19.64 -14.68 12.50
CA GLU A 562 -20.30 -13.40 12.36
C GLU A 562 -20.32 -12.93 10.89
N TRP A 563 -19.45 -13.48 10.04
CA TRP A 563 -19.55 -13.34 8.58
C TRP A 563 -20.85 -13.94 8.02
N THR A 564 -21.29 -15.09 8.54
CA THR A 564 -22.58 -15.68 8.18
C THR A 564 -23.74 -14.83 8.70
N VAL A 565 -23.63 -14.32 9.94
CA VAL A 565 -24.62 -13.40 10.55
C VAL A 565 -24.82 -12.13 9.71
N LEU A 566 -23.73 -11.50 9.26
CA LEU A 566 -23.80 -10.35 8.35
C LEU A 566 -24.47 -10.71 7.02
N GLN A 567 -24.13 -11.86 6.42
CA GLN A 567 -24.70 -12.28 5.14
C GLN A 567 -26.22 -12.54 5.23
N GLU A 568 -26.68 -13.18 6.32
CA GLU A 568 -28.08 -13.43 6.60
C GLU A 568 -28.84 -12.14 6.94
N MET A 569 -28.25 -11.24 7.73
CA MET A 569 -28.80 -9.90 7.99
C MET A 569 -28.97 -9.12 6.67
N LEU A 570 -27.97 -9.14 5.78
CA LEU A 570 -28.01 -8.54 4.45
C LEU A 570 -29.07 -9.15 3.50
N SER A 571 -29.64 -10.32 3.82
CA SER A 571 -30.75 -10.91 3.06
C SER A 571 -32.11 -10.29 3.39
N CYS A 572 -32.23 -9.58 4.53
CA CYS A 572 -33.51 -9.14 5.06
C CYS A 572 -33.51 -7.65 5.41
N GLN A 573 -33.97 -6.81 4.47
CA GLN A 573 -34.04 -5.36 4.64
C GLN A 573 -34.79 -4.94 5.92
N ALA A 574 -35.89 -5.62 6.27
CA ALA A 574 -36.66 -5.32 7.48
C ALA A 574 -35.93 -5.63 8.80
N LYS A 575 -34.81 -6.38 8.78
CA LYS A 575 -33.86 -6.49 9.91
C LYS A 575 -32.87 -5.31 9.88
N LEU A 576 -32.30 -4.98 8.71
CA LEU A 576 -31.39 -3.84 8.52
C LEU A 576 -32.02 -2.50 8.93
N ASP A 577 -33.28 -2.25 8.55
CA ASP A 577 -34.02 -1.00 8.84
C ASP A 577 -34.19 -0.72 10.35
N LYS A 578 -33.92 -1.69 11.22
CA LYS A 578 -33.92 -1.52 12.68
C LYS A 578 -32.59 -1.00 13.22
N ILE A 579 -31.52 -1.10 12.43
CA ILE A 579 -30.16 -0.71 12.82
C ILE A 579 -29.92 0.74 12.42
N ARG A 580 -29.46 1.53 13.39
CA ARG A 580 -29.25 2.98 13.33
C ARG A 580 -27.80 3.33 13.01
N THR A 581 -26.87 2.72 13.74
CA THR A 581 -25.45 2.66 13.38
C THR A 581 -24.97 1.23 13.53
N LEU A 582 -24.04 0.82 12.67
CA LEU A 582 -23.38 -0.48 12.69
C LEU A 582 -21.88 -0.23 12.74
N HIS A 583 -21.21 -0.81 13.71
CA HIS A 583 -19.76 -0.75 13.91
C HIS A 583 -19.24 -2.17 13.71
N VAL A 584 -18.23 -2.33 12.88
CA VAL A 584 -17.67 -3.64 12.54
C VAL A 584 -16.17 -3.59 12.70
N GLU A 585 -15.64 -4.33 13.66
CA GLU A 585 -14.24 -4.70 13.74
C GLU A 585 -14.06 -6.00 12.93
N VAL A 586 -13.19 -5.94 11.92
CA VAL A 586 -13.05 -6.96 10.88
C VAL A 586 -11.71 -7.65 11.01
N HIS A 587 -11.72 -8.98 11.19
CA HIS A 587 -10.54 -9.83 11.11
C HIS A 587 -10.65 -10.75 9.88
N LEU A 588 -9.74 -10.60 8.90
CA LEU A 588 -9.78 -11.38 7.64
C LEU A 588 -9.01 -12.69 7.69
N THR A 589 -8.08 -12.86 8.63
CA THR A 589 -7.16 -14.01 8.75
C THR A 589 -7.75 -15.21 9.49
N SER A 590 -8.98 -15.08 9.98
CA SER A 590 -9.58 -16.04 10.90
C SER A 590 -10.22 -17.26 10.21
N ALA A 591 -10.49 -18.29 11.03
CA ALA A 591 -10.59 -19.72 10.71
C ALA A 591 -11.20 -20.14 9.35
N PRO A 592 -10.69 -21.23 8.74
CA PRO A 592 -11.14 -21.68 7.42
C PRO A 592 -12.57 -22.22 7.44
N GLU A 593 -13.44 -21.63 6.61
CA GLU A 593 -14.85 -22.01 6.43
C GLU A 593 -15.05 -23.30 5.58
N GLY A 594 -14.00 -24.10 5.40
CA GLY A 594 -13.99 -25.25 4.47
C GLY A 594 -13.96 -24.86 2.97
N LEU A 595 -14.06 -23.56 2.66
CA LEU A 595 -13.92 -22.99 1.33
C LEU A 595 -12.43 -22.75 0.96
N PRO A 596 -12.09 -22.65 -0.33
CA PRO A 596 -10.82 -22.08 -0.77
C PRO A 596 -10.65 -20.63 -0.28
N GLU A 597 -9.44 -20.26 0.12
CA GLU A 597 -9.11 -18.95 0.70
C GLU A 597 -9.57 -17.77 -0.19
N GLU A 598 -9.34 -17.84 -1.51
CA GLU A 598 -9.78 -16.83 -2.48
C GLU A 598 -11.31 -16.66 -2.48
N GLU A 599 -12.07 -17.76 -2.39
CA GLU A 599 -13.53 -17.73 -2.36
C GLU A 599 -14.07 -17.23 -1.01
N GLN A 600 -13.43 -17.64 0.09
CA GLN A 600 -13.72 -17.18 1.45
C GLN A 600 -13.51 -15.67 1.56
N LEU A 601 -12.36 -15.16 1.12
CA LEU A 601 -12.07 -13.72 1.13
C LEU A 601 -12.98 -12.96 0.15
N ALA A 602 -13.25 -13.48 -1.05
CA ALA A 602 -14.22 -12.88 -1.96
C ALA A 602 -15.65 -12.85 -1.40
N ARG A 603 -16.05 -13.83 -0.56
CA ARG A 603 -17.31 -13.81 0.21
C ARG A 603 -17.29 -12.66 1.22
N ARG A 604 -16.21 -12.54 2.01
CA ARG A 604 -16.02 -11.48 3.02
C ARG A 604 -16.05 -10.08 2.39
N VAL A 605 -15.39 -9.85 1.25
CA VAL A 605 -15.45 -8.57 0.51
C VAL A 605 -16.87 -8.24 0.01
N ARG A 606 -17.58 -9.21 -0.58
CA ARG A 606 -18.98 -9.02 -1.04
C ARG A 606 -19.96 -8.67 0.08
N ILE A 607 -19.64 -9.01 1.33
CA ILE A 607 -20.43 -8.61 2.51
C ILE A 607 -20.18 -7.12 2.84
N LEU A 608 -18.92 -6.68 2.84
CA LEU A 608 -18.54 -5.28 3.10
C LEU A 608 -19.09 -4.32 2.04
N GLU A 609 -19.00 -4.68 0.75
CA GLU A 609 -19.60 -3.93 -0.36
C GLU A 609 -21.11 -3.75 -0.15
N ARG A 610 -21.83 -4.83 0.17
CA ARG A 610 -23.28 -4.80 0.42
C ARG A 610 -23.67 -4.07 1.70
N LEU A 611 -22.78 -3.94 2.69
CA LEU A 611 -22.99 -3.05 3.84
C LEU A 611 -22.86 -1.58 3.43
N ALA A 612 -21.87 -1.23 2.60
CA ALA A 612 -21.71 0.11 2.05
C ALA A 612 -22.88 0.52 1.15
N ASP A 613 -23.52 -0.42 0.44
CA ASP A 613 -24.76 -0.21 -0.32
C ASP A 613 -25.99 0.13 0.55
N ARG A 614 -26.06 -0.43 1.76
CA ARG A 614 -27.26 -0.36 2.63
C ARG A 614 -27.17 0.78 3.66
N PHE A 615 -25.98 1.01 4.19
CA PHE A 615 -25.68 2.10 5.10
C PHE A 615 -24.90 3.22 4.39
N LEU A 616 -24.41 4.20 5.13
CA LEU A 616 -23.40 5.17 4.70
C LEU A 616 -22.17 5.00 5.59
N VAL A 617 -20.97 5.03 5.01
CA VAL A 617 -19.72 4.91 5.74
C VAL A 617 -19.41 6.24 6.40
N VAL A 618 -19.27 6.23 7.74
CA VAL A 618 -18.90 7.41 8.53
C VAL A 618 -17.37 7.57 8.58
N GLY A 619 -16.65 6.45 8.64
CA GLY A 619 -15.20 6.39 8.72
C GLY A 619 -14.69 4.97 8.96
N SER A 620 -13.37 4.78 8.85
CA SER A 620 -12.69 3.52 9.14
C SER A 620 -11.27 3.76 9.68
N THR A 621 -10.70 2.80 10.41
CA THR A 621 -9.33 2.90 10.95
C THR A 621 -8.23 2.56 9.93
N VAL A 622 -8.56 2.44 8.65
CA VAL A 622 -7.60 2.11 7.58
C VAL A 622 -6.43 3.10 7.52
N GLU A 623 -6.69 4.42 7.60
CA GLU A 623 -5.61 5.42 7.69
C GLU A 623 -4.81 5.30 8.99
N SER A 624 -5.50 5.02 10.09
CA SER A 624 -4.92 4.89 11.43
C SER A 624 -4.01 3.67 11.58
N ALA A 625 -4.37 2.53 10.97
CA ALA A 625 -3.49 1.37 10.82
C ALA A 625 -2.34 1.65 9.83
N ARG A 626 -2.57 2.47 8.80
CA ARG A 626 -1.51 2.93 7.88
C ARG A 626 -0.50 3.87 8.55
N GLU A 627 -0.88 4.63 9.58
CA GLU A 627 0.08 5.44 10.37
C GLU A 627 1.05 4.58 11.18
N GLY A 628 0.63 3.37 11.59
CA GLY A 628 1.46 2.37 12.25
C GLY A 628 2.33 1.54 11.29
N TRP A 629 1.78 1.10 10.15
CA TRP A 629 2.46 0.23 9.19
C TRP A 629 3.56 0.95 8.41
N ARG A 630 4.80 0.45 8.47
CA ARG A 630 5.99 1.01 7.82
C ARG A 630 6.75 -0.11 7.12
N PRO A 631 6.34 -0.56 5.92
CA PRO A 631 6.93 -1.74 5.26
C PRO A 631 8.43 -1.58 4.95
N GLU A 632 8.91 -0.34 4.83
CA GLU A 632 10.33 0.01 4.75
C GLU A 632 11.16 -0.26 6.03
N ILE A 633 10.50 -0.50 7.17
CA ILE A 633 11.10 -0.83 8.48
C ILE A 633 10.65 -2.23 8.92
N ASP A 634 9.36 -2.55 8.77
CA ASP A 634 8.72 -3.79 9.21
C ASP A 634 9.00 -4.97 8.24
N CYS A 635 9.29 -4.68 6.97
CA CYS A 635 9.53 -5.69 5.92
C CYS A 635 10.75 -5.35 5.02
N PRO A 636 11.94 -5.11 5.59
CA PRO A 636 13.08 -4.53 4.87
C PRO A 636 13.63 -5.43 3.75
N GLU A 637 13.56 -6.75 3.91
CA GLU A 637 14.14 -7.72 2.95
C GLU A 637 13.23 -8.04 1.74
N ARG A 638 12.00 -7.49 1.68
CA ARG A 638 10.94 -7.83 0.70
C ARG A 638 10.46 -9.30 0.71
N ASP A 639 10.86 -10.04 1.74
CA ASP A 639 10.56 -11.47 1.89
C ASP A 639 9.44 -11.72 2.91
N CYS A 640 8.68 -10.68 3.27
CA CYS A 640 7.53 -10.80 4.16
C CYS A 640 6.46 -11.73 3.58
N ALA A 641 5.80 -12.47 4.48
CA ALA A 641 4.62 -13.25 4.14
C ALA A 641 3.54 -12.33 3.55
N GLU A 642 2.91 -12.77 2.46
CA GLU A 642 1.81 -12.03 1.85
C GLU A 642 0.56 -12.13 2.74
N PRO A 643 0.02 -11.00 3.24
CA PRO A 643 -1.14 -10.99 4.11
C PRO A 643 -2.37 -11.51 3.36
N ALA A 644 -3.39 -11.98 4.09
CA ALA A 644 -4.60 -12.57 3.50
C ALA A 644 -5.22 -11.65 2.43
N VAL A 645 -5.26 -10.33 2.70
CA VAL A 645 -5.61 -9.29 1.73
C VAL A 645 -4.74 -8.05 1.96
N HIS A 646 -4.31 -7.41 0.88
CA HIS A 646 -3.66 -6.10 0.88
C HIS A 646 -4.16 -5.25 -0.30
N ALA A 647 -4.01 -3.93 -0.26
CA ALA A 647 -4.29 -3.04 -1.38
C ALA A 647 -3.27 -3.18 -2.54
N SER A 648 -3.55 -2.57 -3.70
CA SER A 648 -2.53 -2.34 -4.76
C SER A 648 -1.43 -1.35 -4.35
N GLY A 649 -1.62 -0.63 -3.24
CA GLY A 649 -0.55 0.09 -2.54
C GLY A 649 0.29 -0.80 -1.60
N GLY A 650 0.09 -2.11 -1.60
CA GLY A 650 0.77 -3.07 -0.72
C GLY A 650 0.33 -3.05 0.75
N PHE A 651 -0.56 -2.13 1.17
CA PHE A 651 -1.01 -2.02 2.56
C PHE A 651 -1.88 -3.23 2.98
N SER A 652 -1.49 -3.95 4.04
CA SER A 652 -2.29 -5.06 4.62
C SER A 652 -3.65 -4.56 5.12
N LEU A 653 -4.70 -5.36 4.89
CA LEU A 653 -6.07 -5.08 5.30
C LEU A 653 -6.64 -6.16 6.23
N GLU A 654 -5.76 -6.89 6.94
CA GLU A 654 -6.13 -8.04 7.75
C GLU A 654 -6.96 -7.71 9.00
N HIS A 655 -6.75 -6.53 9.59
CA HIS A 655 -7.52 -6.00 10.71
C HIS A 655 -7.84 -4.52 10.50
N PHE A 656 -9.12 -4.16 10.64
CA PHE A 656 -9.58 -2.76 10.65
C PHE A 656 -10.96 -2.63 11.31
N VAL A 657 -11.34 -1.41 11.69
CA VAL A 657 -12.70 -1.06 12.15
C VAL A 657 -13.36 -0.15 11.12
N VAL A 658 -14.65 -0.35 10.88
CA VAL A 658 -15.49 0.52 10.05
C VAL A 658 -16.79 0.88 10.79
N SER A 659 -17.17 2.15 10.72
CA SER A 659 -18.40 2.66 11.32
C SER A 659 -19.39 3.13 10.25
N TYR A 660 -20.62 2.63 10.32
CA TYR A 660 -21.71 2.86 9.37
C TYR A 660 -22.92 3.55 10.03
N VAL A 661 -23.68 4.33 9.26
CA VAL A 661 -24.94 4.99 9.68
C VAL A 661 -26.10 4.69 8.71
N HIS A 662 -27.33 4.53 9.20
CA HIS A 662 -28.48 4.28 8.33
C HIS A 662 -28.81 5.48 7.43
N ARG A 663 -29.14 5.22 6.16
CA ARG A 663 -29.32 6.25 5.11
C ARG A 663 -30.36 7.32 5.45
N ASP A 664 -31.45 6.94 6.12
CA ASP A 664 -32.51 7.86 6.55
C ASP A 664 -32.11 8.88 7.63
N LEU A 665 -31.01 8.63 8.35
CA LEU A 665 -30.53 9.53 9.42
C LEU A 665 -29.69 10.69 8.87
N VAL A 666 -29.41 10.68 7.56
CA VAL A 666 -28.64 11.71 6.87
C VAL A 666 -29.39 12.18 5.61
N PRO A 667 -30.53 12.92 5.75
CA PRO A 667 -31.41 13.25 4.62
C PRO A 667 -30.73 14.04 3.49
N SER A 668 -29.70 14.81 3.81
CA SER A 668 -28.88 15.53 2.82
C SER A 668 -28.12 14.59 1.86
N ALA A 669 -27.74 13.39 2.31
CA ALA A 669 -27.10 12.39 1.45
C ALA A 669 -28.10 11.69 0.52
N GLN A 670 -29.37 11.52 0.95
CA GLN A 670 -30.43 10.98 0.11
C GLN A 670 -30.65 11.83 -1.16
N GLY A 671 -30.50 13.16 -1.06
CA GLY A 671 -30.59 14.07 -2.22
C GLY A 671 -29.49 13.87 -3.28
N ARG A 672 -28.30 13.37 -2.88
CA ARG A 672 -27.22 13.00 -3.82
C ARG A 672 -27.46 11.62 -4.44
N LEU A 673 -27.87 10.65 -3.63
CA LEU A 673 -28.18 9.30 -4.11
C LEU A 673 -29.35 9.30 -5.12
N GLY A 674 -30.42 10.02 -4.80
CA GLY A 674 -31.55 10.23 -5.72
C GLY A 674 -31.21 11.06 -6.96
N LEU A 675 -30.03 11.69 -7.04
CA LEU A 675 -29.50 12.29 -8.26
C LEU A 675 -28.72 11.25 -9.09
N LEU A 676 -27.85 10.47 -8.47
CA LEU A 676 -27.09 9.39 -9.13
C LEU A 676 -27.99 8.30 -9.71
N GLU A 677 -29.04 7.90 -8.97
CA GLU A 677 -30.05 6.94 -9.39
C GLU A 677 -30.88 7.47 -10.59
N ARG A 678 -31.20 8.78 -10.60
CA ARG A 678 -31.83 9.46 -11.74
C ARG A 678 -30.88 9.66 -12.94
N LEU A 679 -29.57 9.63 -12.72
CA LEU A 679 -28.54 9.62 -13.77
C LEU A 679 -28.30 8.20 -14.34
N GLY A 680 -29.14 7.22 -14.00
CA GLY A 680 -29.15 5.90 -14.63
C GLY A 680 -28.22 4.87 -14.00
N GLN A 681 -27.59 5.18 -12.87
CA GLN A 681 -26.83 4.19 -12.08
C GLN A 681 -27.81 3.29 -11.30
N ALA A 682 -28.34 2.28 -11.99
CA ALA A 682 -29.19 1.26 -11.38
C ALA A 682 -28.40 0.41 -10.36
N PRO A 683 -29.01 -0.03 -9.25
CA PRO A 683 -28.37 -0.93 -8.29
C PRO A 683 -28.00 -2.26 -8.95
N ALA A 684 -26.87 -2.83 -8.54
CA ALA A 684 -26.32 -4.05 -9.16
C ALA A 684 -27.31 -5.22 -9.12
N ALA A 685 -27.40 -5.94 -10.24
CA ALA A 685 -28.30 -7.09 -10.39
C ALA A 685 -27.91 -8.25 -9.44
N PRO A 686 -28.88 -9.01 -8.92
CA PRO A 686 -28.59 -10.12 -8.02
C PRO A 686 -27.79 -11.23 -8.72
N VAL A 687 -26.62 -11.55 -8.16
CA VAL A 687 -25.73 -12.62 -8.63
C VAL A 687 -26.43 -13.99 -8.41
N PRO A 688 -26.42 -14.90 -9.41
CA PRO A 688 -27.07 -16.20 -9.29
C PRO A 688 -26.36 -17.13 -8.28
N PRO A 689 -27.09 -18.06 -7.64
CA PRO A 689 -26.51 -19.04 -6.74
C PRO A 689 -25.75 -20.15 -7.50
N PHE A 690 -24.68 -20.67 -6.88
CA PHE A 690 -23.90 -21.80 -7.41
C PHE A 690 -24.55 -23.16 -7.11
N PRO A 691 -24.33 -24.18 -7.96
CA PRO A 691 -24.78 -25.55 -7.71
C PRO A 691 -23.90 -26.27 -6.65
N PRO A 692 -24.43 -27.28 -5.94
CA PRO A 692 -23.67 -28.03 -4.94
C PRO A 692 -22.60 -28.92 -5.59
N VAL A 693 -21.38 -28.89 -5.02
CA VAL A 693 -20.27 -29.76 -5.42
C VAL A 693 -20.23 -31.00 -4.53
N LEU A 694 -20.14 -32.18 -5.13
CA LEU A 694 -20.02 -33.45 -4.42
C LEU A 694 -18.62 -33.62 -3.83
N ALA A 695 -18.56 -34.00 -2.55
CA ALA A 695 -17.30 -34.28 -1.86
C ALA A 695 -16.55 -35.48 -2.46
N ARG A 696 -15.23 -35.50 -2.24
CA ARG A 696 -14.35 -36.65 -2.46
C ARG A 696 -13.43 -36.83 -1.27
N ASP A 697 -13.50 -37.99 -0.65
CA ASP A 697 -12.66 -38.36 0.48
C ASP A 697 -11.19 -38.49 0.07
N ARG A 698 -10.28 -38.25 1.02
CA ARG A 698 -8.85 -38.47 0.83
C ARG A 698 -8.21 -38.87 2.16
N GLU A 699 -7.68 -40.09 2.22
CA GLU A 699 -7.10 -40.68 3.43
C GLU A 699 -5.71 -40.09 3.74
N GLU A 700 -5.40 -39.93 5.04
CA GLU A 700 -4.07 -39.56 5.52
C GLU A 700 -3.20 -40.80 5.84
N PRO A 701 -1.90 -40.79 5.54
CA PRO A 701 -0.97 -41.83 5.97
C PRO A 701 -0.42 -41.59 7.39
N THR A 702 -0.72 -42.49 8.33
CA THR A 702 -0.21 -42.42 9.71
C THR A 702 1.28 -42.74 9.82
N ALA A 703 2.00 -41.99 10.67
CA ALA A 703 3.39 -42.27 11.08
C ALA A 703 3.47 -42.66 12.59
N PRO A 704 4.51 -43.39 13.05
CA PRO A 704 4.41 -44.25 14.22
C PRO A 704 4.68 -43.58 15.59
N ARG A 705 4.26 -44.28 16.66
CA ARG A 705 4.56 -44.00 18.06
C ARG A 705 5.77 -44.80 18.54
N GLU A 706 6.68 -44.14 19.25
CA GLU A 706 7.47 -44.70 20.35
C GLU A 706 7.47 -43.71 21.54
N GLY A 707 7.93 -44.09 22.73
CA GLY A 707 7.91 -43.18 23.88
C GLY A 707 8.35 -43.74 25.23
N THR A 708 8.06 -42.98 26.30
CA THR A 708 8.59 -43.12 27.69
C THR A 708 10.10 -42.85 27.79
N SER A 709 10.66 -42.26 28.85
CA SER A 709 10.16 -41.80 30.16
C SER A 709 10.91 -40.48 30.54
N GLY A 710 10.75 -39.78 31.66
CA GLY A 710 9.89 -39.96 32.83
C GLY A 710 10.26 -38.97 33.95
N ALA A 711 9.62 -37.79 34.01
CA ALA A 711 9.83 -36.80 35.07
C ALA A 711 8.56 -35.97 35.33
N ARG A 712 7.59 -36.51 36.08
CA ARG A 712 6.31 -35.84 36.37
C ARG A 712 6.43 -34.83 37.53
N ASN A 713 7.11 -33.71 37.31
CA ASN A 713 6.85 -32.51 38.10
C ASN A 713 5.90 -31.61 37.30
N ARG A 714 4.71 -31.31 37.84
CA ARG A 714 3.62 -30.65 37.09
C ARG A 714 3.87 -29.16 36.92
N THR A 715 4.65 -28.78 35.91
CA THR A 715 4.50 -27.45 35.30
C THR A 715 3.04 -27.30 34.85
N ARG A 716 2.34 -26.31 35.38
CA ARG A 716 1.08 -25.86 34.77
C ARG A 716 1.48 -25.29 33.41
N GLY A 717 1.08 -25.94 32.33
CA GLY A 717 1.48 -25.55 30.97
C GLY A 717 1.24 -24.06 30.76
N CYS A 718 2.28 -23.34 30.34
CA CYS A 718 2.18 -21.88 30.30
C CYS A 718 1.15 -21.47 29.25
N LYS A 719 0.22 -20.60 29.65
CA LYS A 719 -0.76 -20.03 28.74
C LYS A 719 -0.14 -18.81 28.08
N TYR A 720 0.14 -18.93 26.79
CA TYR A 720 0.33 -17.79 25.91
C TYR A 720 -0.89 -16.89 26.05
N GLY A 721 -0.66 -15.60 26.34
CA GLY A 721 -1.70 -14.61 26.55
C GLY A 721 -1.39 -13.36 25.75
N THR A 722 -2.42 -12.69 25.27
CA THR A 722 -2.34 -11.58 24.29
C THR A 722 -1.61 -10.33 24.80
N SER A 723 -1.44 -10.17 26.11
CA SER A 723 -0.69 -9.05 26.68
C SER A 723 0.83 -9.27 26.54
N GLY A 724 1.48 -8.61 25.58
CA GLY A 724 2.93 -8.65 25.36
C GLY A 724 3.82 -8.01 26.44
N GLY A 725 3.29 -7.70 27.62
CA GLY A 725 4.03 -7.02 28.70
C GLY A 725 4.92 -7.95 29.53
N SER A 726 5.87 -7.32 30.23
CA SER A 726 6.90 -7.96 31.07
C SER A 726 6.31 -8.81 32.20
N ARG A 727 6.98 -9.93 32.50
CA ARG A 727 6.56 -10.83 33.57
C ARG A 727 7.76 -11.37 34.36
N PRO A 728 7.60 -11.61 35.69
CA PRO A 728 8.59 -12.27 36.51
C PRO A 728 8.59 -13.78 36.27
N GLY A 729 9.76 -14.41 36.43
CA GLY A 729 9.97 -15.83 36.17
C GLY A 729 10.44 -16.15 34.75
N VAL A 730 10.39 -17.43 34.37
CA VAL A 730 10.92 -17.93 33.09
C VAL A 730 10.06 -17.43 31.91
N PRO A 731 10.67 -16.92 30.81
CA PRO A 731 9.94 -16.52 29.61
C PRO A 731 9.11 -17.68 29.02
N CYS A 732 7.82 -17.43 28.75
CA CYS A 732 6.93 -18.43 28.17
C CYS A 732 6.94 -18.39 26.63
N LEU A 733 8.00 -18.93 26.04
CA LEU A 733 8.13 -19.04 24.59
C LEU A 733 7.31 -20.21 24.02
N PRO A 734 6.59 -20.04 22.88
CA PRO A 734 5.99 -21.16 22.17
C PRO A 734 7.08 -22.11 21.59
N PRO A 735 6.77 -23.42 21.48
CA PRO A 735 7.75 -24.41 21.05
C PRO A 735 8.16 -24.20 19.58
N VAL A 736 9.39 -24.61 19.23
CA VAL A 736 10.05 -24.35 17.94
C VAL A 736 9.16 -24.65 16.71
N LYS A 737 8.26 -25.64 16.79
CA LYS A 737 7.31 -26.00 15.72
C LYS A 737 6.25 -24.94 15.37
N VAL A 738 6.10 -23.88 16.15
CA VAL A 738 5.10 -22.81 15.93
C VAL A 738 5.68 -21.63 15.12
N TRP A 739 7.01 -21.54 14.98
CA TRP A 739 7.66 -20.39 14.38
C TRP A 739 7.92 -20.60 12.88
N PRO A 740 7.51 -19.67 11.99
CA PRO A 740 7.56 -19.84 10.53
C PRO A 740 8.93 -19.54 9.93
N TYR A 741 10.03 -19.93 10.60
CA TYR A 741 11.39 -19.62 10.13
C TYR A 741 11.77 -20.46 8.90
N LYS A 742 12.03 -19.75 7.78
CA LYS A 742 12.48 -20.30 6.50
C LYS A 742 13.78 -21.11 6.62
N ASP A 743 14.75 -20.58 7.38
CA ASP A 743 16.06 -21.17 7.61
C ASP A 743 16.37 -21.31 9.10
N ASN A 744 16.64 -22.55 9.56
CA ASN A 744 16.95 -22.84 10.96
C ASN A 744 18.47 -22.89 11.21
N ALA A 745 19.16 -21.77 11.01
CA ALA A 745 20.61 -21.68 11.15
C ALA A 745 21.06 -22.03 12.58
N THR A 746 21.79 -23.14 12.75
CA THR A 746 22.12 -23.74 14.05
C THR A 746 22.81 -22.78 15.02
N TRP A 747 23.62 -21.85 14.51
CA TRP A 747 24.26 -20.83 15.34
C TRP A 747 23.28 -19.76 15.87
N ARG A 748 22.23 -19.41 15.10
CA ARG A 748 21.16 -18.51 15.57
C ARG A 748 20.35 -19.18 16.67
N VAL A 749 20.06 -20.48 16.54
CA VAL A 749 19.40 -21.28 17.60
C VAL A 749 20.23 -21.28 18.88
N ALA A 750 21.51 -21.67 18.79
CA ALA A 750 22.41 -21.71 19.95
C ALA A 750 22.58 -20.33 20.60
N LEU A 751 22.58 -19.25 19.82
CA LEU A 751 22.62 -17.88 20.32
C LEU A 751 21.31 -17.48 21.02
N GLY A 752 20.16 -17.86 20.47
CA GLY A 752 18.84 -17.65 21.07
C GLY A 752 18.68 -18.40 22.39
N GLU A 753 19.13 -19.66 22.47
CA GLU A 753 19.14 -20.42 23.73
C GLU A 753 20.02 -19.76 24.80
N ARG A 754 21.19 -19.24 24.42
CA ARG A 754 22.05 -18.43 25.30
C ARG A 754 21.39 -17.14 25.75
N LEU A 755 20.72 -16.41 24.85
CA LEU A 755 19.98 -15.18 25.16
C LEU A 755 18.84 -15.45 26.16
N VAL A 756 18.00 -16.44 25.90
CA VAL A 756 16.89 -16.85 26.79
C VAL A 756 17.44 -17.24 28.16
N LYS A 757 18.56 -17.99 28.20
CA LYS A 757 19.28 -18.30 29.43
C LYS A 757 19.84 -17.05 30.12
N ALA A 758 20.36 -16.07 29.38
CA ALA A 758 20.88 -14.83 29.95
C ALA A 758 19.78 -14.01 30.65
N VAL A 759 18.58 -13.88 30.04
CA VAL A 759 17.47 -13.11 30.63
C VAL A 759 16.63 -13.89 31.64
N THR A 760 16.66 -15.23 31.65
CA THR A 760 15.84 -16.04 32.56
C THR A 760 16.22 -15.84 34.04
N PRO A 761 15.29 -15.42 34.92
CA PRO A 761 15.50 -15.31 36.36
C PRO A 761 15.98 -16.62 37.03
N VAL A 762 16.88 -16.48 38.01
CA VAL A 762 17.44 -17.61 38.79
C VAL A 762 17.03 -17.55 40.26
N PHE A 763 17.08 -16.35 40.85
CA PHE A 763 16.88 -16.14 42.29
C PHE A 763 15.77 -15.12 42.61
N ALA A 764 15.22 -14.46 41.60
CA ALA A 764 14.09 -13.57 41.76
C ALA A 764 12.79 -14.37 41.86
N THR A 765 12.21 -14.33 43.05
CA THR A 765 10.92 -14.94 43.41
C THR A 765 10.06 -13.85 44.03
N ASN A 766 8.75 -14.10 44.14
CA ASN A 766 7.85 -13.15 44.78
C ASN A 766 8.25 -12.88 46.25
N GLU A 767 8.85 -13.88 46.89
CA GLU A 767 9.29 -13.90 48.29
C GLU A 767 10.64 -13.18 48.47
N THR A 768 11.60 -13.37 47.54
CA THR A 768 12.88 -12.64 47.55
C THR A 768 12.75 -11.19 47.08
N CYS A 769 11.74 -10.87 46.25
CA CYS A 769 11.44 -9.49 45.85
C CYS A 769 10.41 -8.77 46.73
N GLY A 770 9.67 -9.47 47.60
CA GLY A 770 8.58 -8.85 48.37
C GLY A 770 7.43 -8.35 47.48
N GLY A 771 7.12 -9.08 46.42
CA GLY A 771 6.23 -8.68 45.34
C GLY A 771 6.97 -8.07 44.13
N PHE A 772 6.26 -8.00 43.00
CA PHE A 772 6.73 -7.39 41.76
C PHE A 772 5.82 -6.23 41.35
N GLY A 773 6.41 -5.14 40.86
CA GLY A 773 5.70 -4.06 40.18
C GLY A 773 5.83 -4.24 38.67
N LEU A 774 4.71 -4.34 37.96
CA LEU A 774 4.68 -4.53 36.50
C LEU A 774 4.16 -3.27 35.81
N PHE A 775 4.80 -2.85 34.73
CA PHE A 775 4.40 -1.68 33.94
C PHE A 775 4.94 -1.78 32.51
N GLY A 776 4.07 -2.04 31.53
CA GLY A 776 4.49 -2.21 30.13
C GLY A 776 5.49 -3.35 29.94
N ASP A 777 6.64 -3.02 29.36
CA ASP A 777 7.80 -3.89 29.14
C ASP A 777 8.75 -4.01 30.35
N VAL A 778 8.38 -3.42 31.50
CA VAL A 778 9.19 -3.36 32.74
C VAL A 778 8.65 -4.26 33.88
N THR A 779 9.55 -5.00 34.54
CA THR A 779 9.30 -5.76 35.78
C THR A 779 10.25 -5.31 36.89
N TRP A 780 9.73 -4.75 37.98
CA TRP A 780 10.52 -4.32 39.14
C TRP A 780 10.36 -5.22 40.36
N CYS A 781 11.48 -5.49 41.04
CA CYS A 781 11.56 -6.17 42.32
C CYS A 781 11.24 -5.17 43.44
N LEU A 782 10.09 -5.27 44.12
CA LEU A 782 9.61 -4.18 45.00
C LEU A 782 10.55 -3.88 46.19
N ARG A 783 11.26 -4.88 46.71
CA ARG A 783 12.32 -4.72 47.73
C ARG A 783 13.48 -3.84 47.26
N ALA A 784 13.78 -3.79 45.96
CA ALA A 784 14.78 -2.89 45.40
C ALA A 784 14.22 -1.46 45.18
N MET A 785 12.91 -1.32 44.97
CA MET A 785 12.23 -0.02 44.83
C MET A 785 11.93 0.65 46.18
N GLN A 786 12.03 -0.08 47.30
CA GLN A 786 11.95 0.48 48.64
C GLN A 786 13.20 1.33 48.93
N THR A 787 13.00 2.62 49.18
CA THR A 787 14.02 3.55 49.67
C THR A 787 13.80 3.85 51.15
N GLN A 788 14.88 4.00 51.90
CA GLN A 788 14.79 4.51 53.27
C GLN A 788 14.66 6.04 53.25
N LYS A 789 13.89 6.58 54.20
CA LYS A 789 13.59 8.02 54.26
C LYS A 789 14.87 8.83 54.56
N GLY A 790 15.46 9.41 53.52
CA GLY A 790 16.71 10.16 53.59
C GLY A 790 17.83 9.62 52.69
N GLU A 791 17.63 8.49 52.00
CA GLU A 791 18.54 8.04 50.95
C GLU A 791 18.45 8.99 49.74
N ASP A 792 19.60 9.52 49.30
CA ASP A 792 19.73 10.13 47.98
C ASP A 792 19.69 9.03 46.92
N VAL A 793 18.52 8.78 46.34
CA VAL A 793 18.30 7.80 45.26
C VAL A 793 17.72 8.50 44.03
N VAL A 794 18.27 8.21 42.85
CA VAL A 794 17.90 8.82 41.57
C VAL A 794 17.73 7.76 40.48
N GLY A 795 16.82 7.99 39.53
CA GLY A 795 16.77 7.24 38.27
C GLY A 795 17.63 7.92 37.20
N HIS A 796 18.45 7.17 36.46
CA HIS A 796 19.10 7.62 35.22
C HIS A 796 18.51 6.81 34.05
N SER A 797 18.01 7.47 33.01
CA SER A 797 17.38 6.84 31.85
C SER A 797 18.01 7.37 30.57
N TYR A 798 18.44 6.48 29.69
CA TYR A 798 19.24 6.79 28.50
C TYR A 798 18.56 6.26 27.22
N GLY A 799 18.61 7.04 26.13
CA GLY A 799 18.03 6.66 24.83
C GLY A 799 16.51 6.90 24.74
N ILE A 800 15.97 7.81 25.56
CA ILE A 800 14.54 7.94 25.83
C ILE A 800 13.68 8.45 24.66
N GLY A 801 14.28 8.96 23.58
CA GLY A 801 13.56 9.56 22.46
C GLY A 801 12.68 10.73 22.90
N GLU A 802 11.38 10.65 22.57
CA GLU A 802 10.43 11.71 22.92
C GLU A 802 9.90 11.59 24.36
N ARG A 803 9.76 10.38 24.93
CA ARG A 803 9.06 10.15 26.21
C ARG A 803 9.60 8.92 26.92
N ASP A 804 9.83 9.03 28.24
CA ASP A 804 10.22 7.90 29.09
C ASP A 804 9.14 7.50 30.12
N PRO A 805 8.22 6.59 29.78
CA PRO A 805 7.24 6.04 30.72
C PRO A 805 7.88 5.40 31.95
N TRP A 806 9.11 4.88 31.86
CA TRP A 806 9.85 4.32 32.99
C TRP A 806 10.11 5.38 34.06
N SER A 807 10.70 6.53 33.70
CA SER A 807 10.95 7.62 34.64
C SER A 807 9.67 8.30 35.14
N GLU A 808 8.64 8.45 34.30
CA GLU A 808 7.32 8.90 34.77
C GLU A 808 6.80 7.96 35.87
N LYS A 809 6.82 6.65 35.60
CA LYS A 809 6.31 5.65 36.53
C LYS A 809 7.17 5.56 37.80
N LEU A 810 8.49 5.76 37.70
CA LEU A 810 9.44 5.83 38.82
C LEU A 810 9.12 7.02 39.74
N SER A 811 8.99 8.22 39.16
CA SER A 811 8.64 9.46 39.85
C SER A 811 7.28 9.36 40.55
N ASN A 812 6.26 8.88 39.82
CA ASN A 812 4.88 8.93 40.27
C ASN A 812 4.55 7.80 41.26
N SER A 813 5.19 6.63 41.13
CA SER A 813 4.93 5.46 41.99
C SER A 813 5.86 5.36 43.21
N PHE A 814 7.13 5.76 43.06
CA PHE A 814 8.17 5.58 44.09
C PHE A 814 8.78 6.88 44.62
N ARG A 815 8.33 8.05 44.12
CA ARG A 815 8.76 9.38 44.57
C ARG A 815 10.25 9.66 44.36
N LEU A 816 10.85 9.08 43.32
CA LEU A 816 12.27 9.23 43.02
C LEU A 816 12.48 10.28 41.92
N PRO A 817 13.47 11.19 42.06
CA PRO A 817 13.87 12.09 40.98
C PRO A 817 14.52 11.31 39.83
N ALA A 818 14.43 11.84 38.62
CA ALA A 818 14.98 11.22 37.42
C ALA A 818 15.95 12.15 36.66
N ARG A 819 16.90 11.56 35.93
CA ARG A 819 17.78 12.21 34.97
C ARG A 819 17.63 11.51 33.63
N LEU A 820 17.24 12.28 32.62
CA LEU A 820 16.95 11.80 31.28
C LEU A 820 18.07 12.23 30.33
N TYR A 821 18.61 11.27 29.59
CA TYR A 821 19.77 11.42 28.72
C TYR A 821 19.40 11.01 27.30
N ASP A 822 19.39 11.99 26.39
CA ASP A 822 19.17 11.77 24.96
C ASP A 822 19.95 12.82 24.17
N CYS A 823 20.53 12.45 23.03
CA CYS A 823 21.29 13.35 22.16
C CYS A 823 20.77 13.41 20.71
N VAL A 824 19.82 12.55 20.34
CA VAL A 824 19.38 12.36 18.95
C VAL A 824 18.19 13.25 18.62
N VAL A 825 17.26 13.49 19.57
CA VAL A 825 16.03 14.21 19.25
C VAL A 825 16.27 15.73 19.08
N PRO A 826 15.84 16.35 17.96
CA PRO A 826 15.95 17.80 17.72
C PRO A 826 15.28 18.71 18.77
N GLU A 827 15.65 20.00 18.78
CA GLU A 827 15.18 21.00 19.75
C GLU A 827 13.74 21.48 19.56
N ASP A 828 13.08 21.13 18.46
CA ASP A 828 11.70 21.50 18.18
C ASP A 828 10.68 20.38 18.50
N ILE A 829 11.14 19.14 18.68
CA ILE A 829 10.27 17.94 18.74
C ILE A 829 10.17 17.33 20.15
N SER A 830 11.28 17.19 20.87
CA SER A 830 11.36 16.42 22.14
C SER A 830 10.54 16.98 23.32
N LEU A 831 10.15 16.12 24.28
CA LEU A 831 9.74 16.57 25.64
C LEU A 831 10.89 17.23 26.43
N ILE A 832 12.14 17.11 25.97
CA ILE A 832 13.27 17.94 26.46
C ILE A 832 13.06 19.42 26.09
N ALA A 833 12.39 19.71 24.96
CA ALA A 833 12.07 21.06 24.51
C ALA A 833 10.68 21.54 24.97
N LYS A 834 9.72 20.62 25.09
CA LYS A 834 8.36 20.88 25.60
C LYS A 834 8.18 20.12 26.92
N PRO A 835 8.71 20.63 28.05
CA PRO A 835 8.78 19.90 29.30
C PRO A 835 7.41 19.40 29.77
N ALA A 836 7.39 18.14 30.19
CA ALA A 836 6.28 17.55 30.93
C ALA A 836 6.03 18.33 32.24
N LEU A 837 4.87 18.14 32.85
CA LEU A 837 4.61 18.70 34.18
C LEU A 837 5.63 18.13 35.17
N ASN A 838 6.53 18.98 35.66
CA ASN A 838 7.77 18.57 36.32
C ASN A 838 7.75 18.95 37.81
N GLY A 839 7.67 17.97 38.70
CA GLY A 839 7.65 18.18 40.16
C GLY A 839 6.35 18.80 40.68
N THR A 840 5.22 18.61 39.99
CA THR A 840 3.96 19.33 40.29
C THR A 840 3.20 18.84 41.53
N GLY A 841 3.74 17.88 42.29
CA GLY A 841 2.92 17.07 43.18
C GLY A 841 2.02 16.13 42.38
N PRO A 842 0.86 15.69 42.93
CA PRO A 842 -0.02 14.70 42.29
C PRO A 842 -0.37 15.02 40.84
N CYS A 843 -0.12 14.08 39.92
CA CYS A 843 -0.32 14.30 38.50
C CYS A 843 -1.82 14.37 38.16
N PRO A 844 -2.26 15.34 37.34
CA PRO A 844 -3.65 15.41 36.90
C PRO A 844 -3.99 14.19 36.05
N SER A 845 -5.22 13.67 36.19
CA SER A 845 -5.70 12.46 35.48
C SER A 845 -5.92 12.63 33.97
N THR A 846 -5.33 13.67 33.37
CA THR A 846 -5.30 13.94 31.93
C THR A 846 -4.19 13.16 31.25
N SER A 847 -4.34 12.81 29.98
CA SER A 847 -3.40 12.00 29.18
C SER A 847 -2.06 12.67 28.82
N ARG A 848 -1.60 13.68 29.58
CA ARG A 848 -0.32 14.38 29.34
C ARG A 848 0.80 13.78 30.19
N PRO A 849 2.03 13.63 29.66
CA PRO A 849 3.23 13.30 30.43
C PRO A 849 3.39 14.19 31.68
N CYS A 850 3.68 13.57 32.82
CA CYS A 850 3.76 14.25 34.11
C CYS A 850 4.60 13.46 35.12
N TYR A 851 5.36 14.19 35.92
CA TYR A 851 6.32 13.71 36.92
C TYR A 851 6.01 14.36 38.27
N GLU A 852 5.55 13.58 39.26
CA GLU A 852 5.16 14.10 40.58
C GLU A 852 6.35 14.56 41.44
N VAL A 853 7.55 14.05 41.13
CA VAL A 853 8.86 14.43 41.71
C VAL A 853 9.78 14.91 40.59
N PRO A 854 10.61 15.97 40.81
CA PRO A 854 11.36 16.61 39.74
C PRO A 854 12.29 15.70 38.92
N TYR A 855 12.34 15.95 37.61
CA TYR A 855 13.31 15.38 36.68
C TYR A 855 14.23 16.43 36.06
N GLN A 856 15.40 15.98 35.58
CA GLN A 856 16.41 16.76 34.87
C GLN A 856 16.66 16.15 33.48
N THR A 857 17.00 16.97 32.49
CA THR A 857 17.25 16.54 31.10
C THR A 857 18.64 16.97 30.63
N PHE A 858 19.34 16.11 29.89
CA PHE A 858 20.70 16.36 29.42
C PHE A 858 20.85 15.94 27.95
N ARG A 859 21.33 16.86 27.10
CA ARG A 859 21.73 16.58 25.70
C ARG A 859 23.09 15.87 25.66
N VAL A 860 23.10 14.60 26.07
CA VAL A 860 24.32 13.77 26.24
C VAL A 860 24.00 12.33 25.85
N CYS A 861 24.79 11.76 24.94
CA CYS A 861 24.72 10.34 24.61
C CYS A 861 25.44 9.50 25.68
N LEU A 862 25.04 8.24 25.84
CA LEU A 862 25.83 7.26 26.58
C LEU A 862 26.97 6.74 25.69
N GLY A 863 28.21 6.79 26.17
CA GLY A 863 29.39 6.26 25.49
C GLY A 863 30.33 5.51 26.43
N PRO A 864 31.31 4.75 25.91
CA PRO A 864 32.30 4.06 26.75
C PRO A 864 33.21 5.04 27.49
N ILE A 865 33.47 6.22 26.94
CA ILE A 865 34.35 7.26 27.49
C ILE A 865 33.72 8.66 27.35
N GLU A 866 34.24 9.62 28.11
CA GLU A 866 33.92 11.06 27.98
C GLU A 866 34.52 11.59 26.67
N ALA A 867 33.68 12.03 25.72
CA ALA A 867 34.12 12.42 24.38
C ALA A 867 33.15 13.42 23.70
N THR A 868 33.52 13.89 22.51
CA THR A 868 32.60 14.58 21.60
C THR A 868 32.77 14.01 20.20
N LEU A 869 31.70 13.47 19.62
CA LEU A 869 31.67 12.82 18.32
C LEU A 869 30.59 13.50 17.48
N ASP A 870 30.96 14.01 16.30
CA ASP A 870 30.08 14.74 15.37
C ASP A 870 29.25 15.87 16.03
N GLY A 871 29.84 16.52 17.04
CA GLY A 871 29.21 17.59 17.84
C GLY A 871 28.36 17.10 19.01
N MET A 872 28.04 15.80 19.07
CA MET A 872 27.32 15.19 20.20
C MET A 872 28.28 14.92 21.37
N ARG A 873 27.87 15.27 22.59
CA ARG A 873 28.62 14.99 23.82
C ARG A 873 28.33 13.57 24.28
N MET A 874 29.39 12.75 24.38
CA MET A 874 29.34 11.38 24.91
C MET A 874 29.84 11.38 26.35
N GLU A 875 29.14 10.72 27.26
CA GLU A 875 29.61 10.49 28.63
C GLU A 875 29.37 9.04 29.07
N SER A 876 30.22 8.53 29.97
CA SER A 876 30.10 7.15 30.45
C SER A 876 29.22 7.03 31.68
N LEU A 877 28.66 5.83 31.87
CA LEU A 877 27.90 5.50 33.09
C LEU A 877 28.77 5.63 34.35
N GLU A 878 30.10 5.50 34.25
CA GLU A 878 31.02 5.81 35.35
C GLU A 878 31.11 7.32 35.66
N HIS A 879 31.02 8.21 34.66
CA HIS A 879 30.92 9.65 34.90
C HIS A 879 29.65 9.99 35.68
N HIS A 880 28.49 9.47 35.24
CA HIS A 880 27.20 9.77 35.86
C HIS A 880 27.06 9.16 37.26
N LEU A 881 27.73 8.03 37.52
CA LEU A 881 27.81 7.41 38.85
C LEU A 881 28.97 7.94 39.71
N ARG A 882 29.72 8.96 39.27
CA ARG A 882 30.78 9.60 40.08
C ARG A 882 30.14 10.29 41.30
N GLY A 883 30.74 10.14 42.47
CA GLY A 883 30.20 10.64 43.74
C GLY A 883 28.96 9.92 44.30
N ARG A 884 28.21 9.13 43.51
CA ARG A 884 27.07 8.32 43.99
C ARG A 884 27.53 7.21 44.97
N GLY A 885 26.73 6.97 46.00
CA GLY A 885 26.96 5.91 46.99
C GLY A 885 26.54 4.51 46.49
N PRO A 886 26.83 3.43 47.25
CA PRO A 886 26.35 2.09 46.94
C PRO A 886 24.82 2.04 46.84
N LEU A 887 24.30 1.30 45.86
CA LEU A 887 22.86 1.10 45.61
C LEU A 887 22.01 2.40 45.61
N SER A 888 22.55 3.51 45.10
CA SER A 888 21.93 4.84 45.13
C SER A 888 21.42 5.35 43.77
N THR A 889 21.48 4.53 42.72
CA THR A 889 20.98 4.89 41.38
C THR A 889 20.21 3.73 40.75
N HIS A 890 18.99 3.97 40.28
CA HIS A 890 18.30 3.09 39.33
C HIS A 890 18.74 3.48 37.91
N VAL A 891 18.98 2.53 37.01
CA VAL A 891 19.42 2.80 35.64
C VAL A 891 18.48 2.13 34.64
N LYS A 892 18.11 2.82 33.57
CA LYS A 892 17.49 2.26 32.35
C LYS A 892 18.33 2.60 31.13
N LEU A 893 18.65 1.58 30.33
CA LEU A 893 19.38 1.71 29.07
C LEU A 893 18.51 1.23 27.91
N ASP A 894 18.29 2.07 26.90
CA ASP A 894 17.72 1.65 25.61
C ASP A 894 18.87 1.51 24.60
N LEU A 895 19.26 0.27 24.28
CA LEU A 895 20.43 -0.05 23.44
C LEU A 895 20.02 -0.26 21.97
N HIS A 896 20.48 0.63 21.09
CA HIS A 896 20.18 0.60 19.65
C HIS A 896 21.43 0.61 18.75
N GLY A 897 22.60 0.94 19.29
CA GLY A 897 23.87 0.98 18.54
C GLY A 897 25.09 1.15 19.46
N GLU A 898 25.57 2.40 19.58
CA GLU A 898 26.83 2.76 20.26
C GLU A 898 26.77 2.61 21.79
N GLU A 899 25.59 2.34 22.37
CA GLU A 899 25.43 2.09 23.79
C GLU A 899 25.97 0.71 24.22
N TRP A 900 26.10 -0.24 23.28
CA TRP A 900 26.64 -1.58 23.55
C TRP A 900 28.09 -1.54 24.09
N PRO A 901 29.05 -0.84 23.44
CA PRO A 901 30.37 -0.54 24.02
C PRO A 901 30.32 0.10 25.40
N ALA A 902 29.34 0.98 25.67
CA ALA A 902 29.22 1.66 26.95
C ALA A 902 28.76 0.72 28.08
N LEU A 903 27.81 -0.18 27.80
CA LEU A 903 27.42 -1.25 28.72
C LEU A 903 28.57 -2.22 28.98
N GLN A 904 29.32 -2.61 27.93
CA GLN A 904 30.51 -3.45 28.11
C GLN A 904 31.52 -2.77 29.04
N HIS A 905 31.86 -1.50 28.79
CA HIS A 905 32.81 -0.77 29.63
C HIS A 905 32.34 -0.68 31.09
N PHE A 906 31.05 -0.46 31.34
CA PHE A 906 30.48 -0.50 32.69
C PHE A 906 30.62 -1.89 33.35
N LEU A 907 30.40 -2.98 32.61
CA LEU A 907 30.52 -4.36 33.12
C LEU A 907 31.97 -4.76 33.44
N GLU A 908 32.97 -4.12 32.83
CA GLU A 908 34.38 -4.24 33.19
C GLU A 908 34.73 -3.54 34.52
N LYS A 909 33.93 -2.56 34.98
CA LYS A 909 34.21 -1.76 36.19
C LYS A 909 33.31 -2.11 37.38
N LYS A 910 33.81 -2.96 38.29
CA LYS A 910 33.11 -3.34 39.54
C LYS A 910 32.72 -2.14 40.43
N GLY A 911 33.52 -1.07 40.46
CA GLY A 911 33.25 0.12 41.29
C GLY A 911 31.89 0.78 40.97
N PRO A 912 31.68 1.28 39.75
CA PRO A 912 30.38 1.75 39.25
C PRO A 912 29.22 0.79 39.51
N GLN A 913 29.39 -0.52 39.28
CA GLN A 913 28.31 -1.50 39.46
C GLN A 913 27.71 -1.51 40.87
N THR A 914 28.55 -1.37 41.92
CA THR A 914 28.06 -1.35 43.33
C THR A 914 27.09 -0.20 43.64
N LYS A 915 27.01 0.82 42.78
CA LYS A 915 26.16 2.02 42.95
C LYS A 915 24.77 1.85 42.34
N VAL A 916 24.58 0.83 41.49
CA VAL A 916 23.33 0.60 40.77
C VAL A 916 22.39 -0.31 41.57
N LYS A 917 21.21 0.21 41.94
CA LYS A 917 20.18 -0.48 42.74
C LYS A 917 19.31 -1.41 41.90
N THR A 918 18.97 -0.98 40.68
CA THR A 918 18.36 -1.79 39.62
C THR A 918 18.93 -1.36 38.27
N LEU A 919 19.10 -2.31 37.36
CA LEU A 919 19.49 -2.05 35.97
C LEU A 919 18.41 -2.63 35.04
N ASP A 920 17.73 -1.74 34.35
CA ASP A 920 16.75 -1.98 33.30
C ASP A 920 17.46 -1.86 31.94
N VAL A 921 17.21 -2.78 31.01
CA VAL A 921 17.86 -2.79 29.70
C VAL A 921 16.86 -3.20 28.63
N LYS A 922 16.41 -2.25 27.81
CA LYS A 922 15.80 -2.53 26.52
C LYS A 922 16.91 -2.63 25.49
N PHE A 923 16.85 -3.61 24.59
CA PHE A 923 17.90 -3.77 23.58
C PHE A 923 17.33 -4.31 22.28
N ASP A 924 17.75 -3.73 21.18
CA ASP A 924 17.47 -4.27 19.85
C ASP A 924 18.66 -5.11 19.37
N LEU A 925 18.37 -6.31 18.87
CA LEU A 925 19.36 -7.23 18.31
C LEU A 925 19.41 -7.20 16.78
N GLY A 926 18.35 -6.75 16.10
CA GLY A 926 18.29 -6.63 14.65
C GLY A 926 18.71 -5.25 14.13
N PHE A 927 18.46 -4.18 14.90
CA PHE A 927 18.68 -2.81 14.44
C PHE A 927 20.14 -2.52 14.08
N TYR A 928 20.32 -2.08 12.83
CA TYR A 928 21.60 -1.64 12.26
C TYR A 928 21.39 -0.50 11.26
N GLN A 929 21.92 0.68 11.55
CA GLN A 929 21.75 1.86 10.69
C GLN A 929 22.70 1.91 9.48
N ASN A 930 23.64 0.96 9.33
CA ASN A 930 24.73 1.02 8.34
C ASN A 930 25.12 -0.36 7.71
N SER A 931 24.28 -1.38 7.77
CA SER A 931 24.74 -2.79 7.59
C SER A 931 24.54 -3.46 6.22
N GLU A 932 24.29 -2.75 5.11
CA GLU A 932 24.27 -3.41 3.78
C GLU A 932 25.59 -4.19 3.54
N ALA A 933 26.74 -3.56 3.83
CA ALA A 933 28.06 -4.19 3.77
C ALA A 933 28.36 -5.24 4.87
N LEU A 934 27.51 -5.35 5.90
CA LEU A 934 27.68 -6.29 7.02
C LEU A 934 26.75 -7.51 6.95
N HIS A 935 25.71 -7.48 6.11
CA HIS A 935 24.93 -8.67 5.77
C HIS A 935 25.61 -9.53 4.69
N GLU A 936 26.47 -8.93 3.85
CA GLU A 936 27.36 -9.70 2.95
C GLU A 936 28.43 -10.51 3.73
N ASP A 937 28.89 -10.02 4.89
CA ASP A 937 29.75 -10.79 5.80
C ASP A 937 28.96 -11.42 6.96
N GLN A 938 28.35 -12.57 6.66
CA GLN A 938 27.66 -13.42 7.63
C GLN A 938 28.52 -13.76 8.87
N LYS A 939 29.85 -13.83 8.74
CA LYS A 939 30.76 -14.15 9.84
C LYS A 939 30.93 -12.95 10.77
N ALA A 940 31.14 -11.75 10.23
CA ALA A 940 31.22 -10.53 11.03
C ALA A 940 29.91 -10.30 11.81
N PHE A 941 28.75 -10.49 11.18
CA PHE A 941 27.46 -10.43 11.86
C PHE A 941 27.33 -11.49 12.98
N GLN A 942 27.80 -12.72 12.75
CA GLN A 942 27.81 -13.78 13.77
C GLN A 942 28.74 -13.46 14.96
N GLU A 943 29.93 -12.92 14.72
CA GLU A 943 30.91 -12.58 15.76
C GLU A 943 30.43 -11.40 16.62
N LEU A 944 29.87 -10.37 16.01
CA LEU A 944 29.15 -9.28 16.65
C LEU A 944 28.00 -9.78 17.55
N MET A 945 27.11 -10.59 16.98
CA MET A 945 25.91 -11.08 17.66
C MET A 945 26.25 -12.01 18.83
N ARG A 946 27.34 -12.77 18.71
CA ARG A 946 27.95 -13.48 19.85
C ARG A 946 28.36 -12.49 20.94
N GLY A 947 29.12 -11.44 20.62
CA GLY A 947 29.54 -10.42 21.57
C GLY A 947 28.39 -9.73 22.33
N ARG A 948 27.30 -9.39 21.65
CA ARG A 948 26.07 -8.84 22.29
C ARG A 948 25.50 -9.80 23.34
N VAL A 949 25.45 -11.11 23.07
CA VAL A 949 24.97 -12.11 24.06
C VAL A 949 26.02 -12.42 25.14
N ASP A 950 27.31 -12.36 24.83
CA ASP A 950 28.39 -12.49 25.81
C ASP A 950 28.29 -11.36 26.87
N ILE A 951 27.99 -10.12 26.44
CA ILE A 951 27.69 -8.98 27.32
C ILE A 951 26.48 -9.27 28.24
N LEU A 952 25.41 -9.87 27.71
CA LEU A 952 24.23 -10.24 28.51
C LEU A 952 24.47 -11.41 29.47
N GLU A 953 25.32 -12.37 29.11
CA GLU A 953 25.76 -13.43 30.04
C GLU A 953 26.65 -12.89 31.16
N VAL A 954 27.47 -11.85 30.90
CA VAL A 954 28.20 -11.10 31.94
C VAL A 954 27.25 -10.24 32.78
N LEU A 955 26.24 -9.60 32.17
CA LEU A 955 25.22 -8.84 32.89
C LEU A 955 24.52 -9.72 33.94
N ARG A 956 24.08 -10.93 33.57
CA ARG A 956 23.47 -11.95 34.45
C ARG A 956 24.37 -12.41 35.61
N GLN A 957 25.69 -12.30 35.49
CA GLN A 957 26.64 -12.62 36.57
C GLN A 957 26.75 -11.48 37.60
N ASN A 958 26.43 -10.25 37.21
CA ASN A 958 26.55 -9.06 38.05
C ASN A 958 25.20 -8.61 38.64
N PHE A 959 24.11 -8.84 37.91
CA PHE A 959 22.74 -8.49 38.30
C PHE A 959 21.84 -9.72 38.12
N HIS A 960 20.93 -9.96 39.06
CA HIS A 960 19.95 -11.05 38.94
C HIS A 960 18.76 -10.59 38.09
N PRO A 961 18.43 -11.27 36.97
CA PRO A 961 17.22 -10.96 36.22
C PRO A 961 15.98 -11.18 37.08
N VAL A 962 15.03 -10.23 37.06
CA VAL A 962 13.81 -10.24 37.88
C VAL A 962 12.54 -10.53 37.07
N GLY A 963 12.57 -10.21 35.79
CA GLY A 963 11.57 -10.49 34.77
C GLY A 963 12.13 -10.00 33.43
N SER A 964 11.47 -10.38 32.34
CA SER A 964 11.91 -9.99 30.99
C SER A 964 10.74 -10.05 30.01
N THR A 965 10.67 -9.05 29.15
CA THR A 965 9.86 -9.10 27.93
C THR A 965 10.73 -9.65 26.80
N LEU A 966 10.14 -10.47 25.93
CA LEU A 966 10.73 -10.82 24.63
C LEU A 966 9.67 -10.47 23.60
N GLU A 967 9.71 -9.22 23.12
CA GLU A 967 8.88 -8.75 22.03
C GLU A 967 9.37 -9.42 20.73
N TYR A 968 8.44 -9.78 19.84
CA TYR A 968 8.74 -10.34 18.52
C TYR A 968 8.28 -9.35 17.47
N THR A 969 9.24 -8.87 16.68
CA THR A 969 9.08 -8.06 15.46
C THR A 969 9.38 -8.95 14.27
#